data_AF-A0A953UHK1-F1
#
_entry.id   AF-A0A953UHK1-F1
#
_cell.length_a   1.000
_cell.length_b   1.000
_cell.length_c   1.000
_cell.angle_alpha   90.00
_cell.angle_beta   90.00
_cell.angle_gamma   90.00
#
_symmetry.space_group_name_H-M   'P 1'
#
loop_
_entity.id
_entity.type
_entity.pdbx_description
1 polymer ?
#
loop_
_entity_poly.entity_id
_entity_poly.type
_entity_poly.pdbx_seq_one_letter_code
_entity_poly.pdbx_strand_id
1 'polypeptide(L)'
;MPPTHNGPRANARASSKNTPYLSVVVTARNDDHGGNLLGRMQIFADAWINQCKRHGLNSELIIVEWNPPADREPLLKALRWPADTSPCQVRIVEVPRQLHARYRHAAALPLYQMIAKNVGIRRARGEFILATNIDIVFSDELMQFLASHRLEKGRMYRIDRHDAATDVPINGTLDEQLAYCRGHLIRRCAREGTFSLTPDGIRQNPPDDITSAGSGLSFGDGWYQTQDYPSGERYRWIHNDAEIVARVPEGGAILLIEVEPGPGLGPLPQTLQVFDEHDSKVAEWTIGGRTTVALAVPAPPAGGAQSFRLRTPGGGSAVMIEQRILNLAVFRCDWVPRNAPKSQKPTALSAAQQNSLTLQRLLGALHRYQGTGALLAQAPRTLRRAVGVLRRRGDDIFEAGLDFQLGPGWSYLEESGGERFRWVSQDAQFAIRMPDATSKLALLVEPGPSQGHRPFVLLVQHPHDSGNVIARALVQGLTYLEFSVPATPGTITTLCLTPEGQGSPVGSDPRLLNFRVFACGAGSQRESSAPSVAPLALSKWPALTIDSGPVQKDWSTELEPWSAQLRAMGKPVFLHTNACGDFTLMAREHWYDLRGYAELDLFSMHLDSLLCYAAHHAGAREEVLREPMRIYHIEHEVGSGWTPEGQARLEARIARLGIQSVLHDDLAWLIAQMRSRHAPILFNLEDWGLVEHELAESSPAATLTAVGSEAGR
;
A
#
# COMPACT_ATOMS: atom_id res chain seq x y z
N MET A 1 -42.44 6.32 -47.15
CA MET A 1 -41.47 5.60 -48.02
C MET A 1 -40.20 6.42 -48.07
N PRO A 2 -39.04 5.86 -47.66
CA PRO A 2 -37.74 6.50 -47.80
C PRO A 2 -37.05 6.06 -49.11
N PRO A 3 -35.98 6.71 -49.55
CA PRO A 3 -34.91 6.02 -50.26
C PRO A 3 -33.77 5.74 -49.28
N THR A 4 -33.55 4.46 -49.08
CA THR A 4 -32.38 3.85 -48.46
C THR A 4 -31.15 4.02 -49.35
N HIS A 5 -30.00 4.37 -48.76
CA HIS A 5 -28.71 3.82 -49.22
C HIS A 5 -27.72 3.77 -48.06
N ASN A 6 -27.47 2.54 -47.60
CA ASN A 6 -26.31 2.15 -46.81
C ASN A 6 -25.06 2.17 -47.70
N GLY A 7 -24.01 2.83 -47.22
CA GLY A 7 -22.63 2.65 -47.65
C GLY A 7 -21.73 2.88 -46.43
N PRO A 8 -20.73 2.02 -46.15
CA PRO A 8 -19.87 2.20 -45.00
C PRO A 8 -19.02 3.45 -45.20
N ARG A 9 -19.14 4.44 -44.31
CA ARG A 9 -18.21 5.57 -44.23
C ARG A 9 -16.87 5.08 -43.68
N ALA A 10 -16.11 4.39 -44.53
CA ALA A 10 -14.66 4.33 -44.40
C ALA A 10 -14.11 5.65 -44.97
N ASN A 11 -13.93 6.66 -44.12
CA ASN A 11 -13.01 7.77 -44.40
C ASN A 11 -12.76 8.58 -43.12
N ALA A 12 -11.90 8.02 -42.26
CA ALA A 12 -11.16 8.75 -41.25
C ALA A 12 -9.88 7.95 -40.95
N ARG A 13 -8.88 8.01 -41.85
CA ARG A 13 -7.46 7.73 -41.57
C ARG A 13 -6.63 7.87 -42.85
N ALA A 14 -6.52 9.11 -43.31
CA ALA A 14 -5.32 9.56 -43.99
C ALA A 14 -4.77 10.72 -43.14
N SER A 15 -4.33 10.41 -41.91
CA SER A 15 -3.53 11.36 -41.13
C SER A 15 -2.22 11.57 -41.87
N SER A 16 -1.80 12.83 -42.00
CA SER A 16 -0.55 13.25 -42.62
C SER A 16 0.62 12.33 -42.23
N LYS A 17 1.26 11.71 -43.22
CA LYS A 17 2.42 10.80 -43.07
C LYS A 17 3.66 11.42 -42.38
N ASN A 18 3.57 12.65 -41.85
CA ASN A 18 4.70 13.43 -41.32
C ASN A 18 4.52 13.92 -39.87
N THR A 19 3.39 13.69 -39.21
CA THR A 19 3.19 14.14 -37.82
C THR A 19 3.54 13.00 -36.86
N PRO A 20 4.49 13.17 -35.93
CA PRO A 20 4.80 12.14 -34.94
C PRO A 20 3.58 11.91 -34.03
N TYR A 21 3.42 10.70 -33.52
CA TYR A 21 2.39 10.41 -32.53
C TYR A 21 2.81 10.94 -31.15
N LEU A 22 4.08 10.77 -30.80
CA LEU A 22 4.65 11.17 -29.53
C LEU A 22 5.87 12.09 -29.73
N SER A 23 5.88 13.24 -29.06
CA SER A 23 7.10 14.03 -28.87
C SER A 23 7.69 13.74 -27.50
N VAL A 24 8.96 13.35 -27.46
CA VAL A 24 9.73 13.23 -26.22
C VAL A 24 10.60 14.47 -26.07
N VAL A 25 10.45 15.17 -24.97
CA VAL A 25 11.19 16.40 -24.67
C VAL A 25 12.10 16.16 -23.48
N VAL A 26 13.39 16.40 -23.72
CA VAL A 26 14.45 16.38 -22.70
C VAL A 26 15.29 17.63 -22.79
N THR A 27 16.01 17.94 -21.71
CA THR A 27 16.87 19.12 -21.62
C THR A 27 18.24 18.69 -21.14
N ALA A 28 19.29 19.27 -21.70
CA ALA A 28 20.65 18.95 -21.30
C ALA A 28 21.57 20.16 -21.46
N ARG A 29 22.71 20.08 -20.80
CA ARG A 29 23.86 20.97 -20.93
C ARG A 29 25.09 20.08 -20.86
N ASN A 30 26.02 20.22 -21.82
CA ASN A 30 27.21 19.38 -21.89
C ASN A 30 28.29 19.82 -20.87
N ASP A 31 27.98 19.77 -19.57
CA ASP A 31 28.86 20.21 -18.47
C ASP A 31 29.22 19.11 -17.47
N ASP A 32 28.89 17.85 -17.80
CA ASP A 32 29.12 16.67 -16.97
C ASP A 32 28.38 16.68 -15.61
N HIS A 33 27.24 17.39 -15.53
CA HIS A 33 26.41 17.42 -14.33
C HIS A 33 26.04 16.02 -13.82
N GLY A 34 26.34 15.76 -12.55
CA GLY A 34 26.10 14.46 -11.90
C GLY A 34 27.07 13.34 -12.29
N GLY A 35 28.18 13.68 -12.95
CA GLY A 35 29.25 12.77 -13.37
C GLY A 35 28.84 11.84 -14.51
N ASN A 36 29.69 11.61 -15.51
CA ASN A 36 29.40 10.77 -16.68
C ASN A 36 28.05 11.08 -17.38
N LEU A 37 27.70 12.37 -17.50
CA LEU A 37 26.43 12.80 -18.08
C LEU A 37 26.26 12.31 -19.52
N LEU A 38 27.33 12.43 -20.33
CA LEU A 38 27.33 11.99 -21.73
C LEU A 38 27.08 10.48 -21.85
N GLY A 39 27.61 9.68 -20.93
CA GLY A 39 27.38 8.23 -20.91
C GLY A 39 25.91 7.89 -20.68
N ARG A 40 25.27 8.50 -19.67
CA ARG A 40 23.83 8.31 -19.41
C ARG A 40 22.97 8.79 -20.58
N MET A 41 23.29 9.96 -21.14
CA MET A 41 22.56 10.52 -22.27
C MET A 41 22.69 9.66 -23.54
N GLN A 42 23.87 9.05 -23.77
CA GLN A 42 24.07 8.08 -24.85
C GLN A 42 23.17 6.85 -24.66
N ILE A 43 23.12 6.29 -23.44
CA ILE A 43 22.23 5.16 -23.13
C ILE A 43 20.77 5.53 -23.38
N PHE A 44 20.32 6.70 -22.89
CA PHE A 44 18.95 7.19 -23.12
C PHE A 44 18.62 7.30 -24.61
N ALA A 45 19.49 7.95 -25.39
CA ALA A 45 19.26 8.17 -26.82
C ALA A 45 19.23 6.85 -27.60
N ASP A 46 20.20 5.96 -27.35
CA ASP A 46 20.26 4.65 -27.98
C ASP A 46 19.05 3.80 -27.61
N ALA A 47 18.69 3.75 -26.32
CA ALA A 47 17.55 2.98 -25.85
C ALA A 47 16.24 3.49 -26.46
N TRP A 48 15.98 4.81 -26.45
CA TRP A 48 14.76 5.39 -27.01
C TRP A 48 14.64 5.11 -28.51
N ILE A 49 15.69 5.37 -29.29
CA ILE A 49 15.68 5.18 -30.75
C ILE A 49 15.51 3.71 -31.11
N ASN A 50 16.23 2.81 -30.44
CA ASN A 50 16.13 1.37 -30.70
C ASN A 50 14.76 0.80 -30.27
N GLN A 51 14.17 1.30 -29.18
CA GLN A 51 12.81 0.93 -28.80
C GLN A 51 11.77 1.43 -29.82
N CYS A 52 11.91 2.65 -30.33
CA CYS A 52 11.01 3.16 -31.38
C CYS A 52 11.07 2.31 -32.64
N LYS A 53 12.28 1.85 -33.03
CA LYS A 53 12.46 0.91 -34.15
C LYS A 53 11.84 -0.45 -33.87
N ARG A 54 12.09 -1.01 -32.70
CA ARG A 54 11.60 -2.34 -32.29
C ARG A 54 10.07 -2.40 -32.31
N HIS A 55 9.40 -1.36 -31.81
CA HIS A 55 7.94 -1.35 -31.65
C HIS A 55 7.21 -0.56 -32.75
N GLY A 56 7.92 0.06 -33.68
CA GLY A 56 7.31 0.86 -34.75
C GLY A 56 6.66 2.16 -34.27
N LEU A 57 7.15 2.75 -33.18
CA LEU A 57 6.61 3.99 -32.62
C LEU A 57 7.08 5.21 -33.42
N ASN A 58 6.17 5.86 -34.15
CA ASN A 58 6.45 7.13 -34.81
C ASN A 58 6.57 8.26 -33.78
N SER A 59 7.80 8.68 -33.47
CA SER A 59 8.08 9.70 -32.46
C SER A 59 8.99 10.81 -32.98
N GLU A 60 9.05 11.92 -32.27
CA GLU A 60 10.20 12.81 -32.32
C GLU A 60 10.88 12.91 -30.94
N LEU A 61 12.20 12.98 -30.91
CA LEU A 61 13.01 13.27 -29.73
C LEU A 61 13.55 14.70 -29.87
N ILE A 62 13.11 15.59 -28.99
CA ILE A 62 13.54 16.98 -28.90
C ILE A 62 14.47 17.12 -27.70
N ILE A 63 15.73 17.46 -27.99
CA ILE A 63 16.74 17.76 -26.98
C ILE A 63 16.92 19.28 -26.97
N VAL A 64 16.58 19.93 -25.85
CA VAL A 64 16.88 21.35 -25.65
C VAL A 64 18.28 21.46 -25.04
N GLU A 65 19.25 21.85 -25.85
CA GLU A 65 20.61 22.13 -25.40
C GLU A 65 20.66 23.56 -24.84
N TRP A 66 20.69 23.66 -23.51
CA TRP A 66 20.54 24.92 -22.81
C TRP A 66 21.89 25.52 -22.40
N ASN A 67 22.15 26.75 -22.86
CA ASN A 67 23.34 27.52 -22.53
C ASN A 67 24.64 26.70 -22.75
N PRO A 68 24.87 26.09 -23.93
CA PRO A 68 26.01 25.20 -24.14
C PRO A 68 27.36 25.84 -23.71
N PRO A 69 28.23 25.13 -22.98
CA PRO A 69 29.55 25.66 -22.62
C PRO A 69 30.40 25.92 -23.87
N ALA A 70 31.03 27.09 -23.95
CA ALA A 70 31.81 27.49 -25.12
C ALA A 70 33.09 26.66 -25.33
N ASP A 71 33.56 25.99 -24.28
CA ASP A 71 34.75 25.13 -24.25
C ASP A 71 34.44 23.63 -24.48
N ARG A 72 33.17 23.30 -24.77
CA ARG A 72 32.70 21.92 -24.98
C ARG A 72 32.07 21.78 -26.35
N GLU A 73 32.14 20.58 -26.91
CA GLU A 73 31.44 20.29 -28.16
C GLU A 73 29.92 20.33 -27.96
N PRO A 74 29.15 20.86 -28.92
CA PRO A 74 27.70 20.77 -28.91
C PRO A 74 27.23 19.31 -28.84
N LEU A 75 26.10 19.06 -28.17
CA LEU A 75 25.57 17.72 -27.94
C LEU A 75 25.37 16.92 -29.23
N LEU A 76 25.04 17.58 -30.35
CA LEU A 76 24.93 16.94 -31.66
C LEU A 76 26.20 16.17 -32.05
N LYS A 77 27.38 16.73 -31.75
CA LYS A 77 28.69 16.15 -32.07
C LYS A 77 29.20 15.23 -30.96
N ALA A 78 28.90 15.57 -29.71
CA ALA A 78 29.36 14.80 -28.56
C ALA A 78 28.69 13.41 -28.45
N LEU A 79 27.46 13.27 -28.96
CA LEU A 79 26.72 12.00 -28.96
C LEU A 79 26.88 11.23 -30.27
N ARG A 80 26.81 9.90 -30.17
CA ARG A 80 26.76 9.01 -31.32
C ARG A 80 25.32 8.78 -31.72
N TRP A 81 25.03 8.94 -33.01
CA TRP A 81 23.71 8.74 -33.58
C TRP A 81 23.73 7.60 -34.59
N PRO A 82 22.69 6.75 -34.65
CA PRO A 82 22.58 5.76 -35.72
C PRO A 82 22.36 6.45 -37.07
N ALA A 83 22.87 5.84 -38.15
CA ALA A 83 22.75 6.37 -39.51
C ALA A 83 21.28 6.58 -39.94
N ASP A 84 20.39 5.70 -39.48
CA ASP A 84 18.95 5.86 -39.58
C ASP A 84 18.35 5.95 -38.18
N THR A 85 17.58 7.00 -37.92
CA THR A 85 16.86 7.22 -36.66
C THR A 85 15.38 6.88 -36.79
N SER A 86 14.86 6.67 -38.01
CA SER A 86 13.47 6.30 -38.28
C SER A 86 13.04 5.05 -37.50
N PRO A 87 11.81 4.99 -36.96
CA PRO A 87 10.73 5.98 -37.07
C PRO A 87 10.80 7.16 -36.08
N CYS A 88 11.94 7.36 -35.40
CA CYS A 88 12.16 8.47 -34.47
C CYS A 88 12.91 9.64 -35.14
N GLN A 89 12.30 10.82 -35.20
CA GLN A 89 12.98 12.03 -35.67
C GLN A 89 13.73 12.71 -34.53
N VAL A 90 15.03 12.99 -34.68
CA VAL A 90 15.82 13.68 -33.64
C VAL A 90 16.01 15.15 -33.99
N ARG A 91 15.68 16.05 -33.06
CA ARG A 91 15.88 17.50 -33.16
C ARG A 91 16.60 18.02 -31.92
N ILE A 92 17.61 18.86 -32.14
CA ILE A 92 18.31 19.57 -31.06
C ILE A 92 18.00 21.05 -31.22
N VAL A 93 17.43 21.65 -30.16
CA VAL A 93 17.09 23.08 -30.10
C VAL A 93 18.06 23.75 -29.16
N GLU A 94 18.86 24.68 -29.67
CA GLU A 94 19.86 25.39 -28.88
C GLU A 94 19.28 26.66 -28.26
N VAL A 95 19.40 26.80 -26.94
CA VAL A 95 19.13 28.08 -26.24
C VAL A 95 20.48 28.75 -25.95
N PRO A 96 20.79 29.88 -26.60
CA PRO A 96 22.10 30.50 -26.50
C PRO A 96 22.30 31.20 -25.15
N ARG A 97 23.57 31.37 -24.78
CA ARG A 97 24.01 31.99 -23.51
C ARG A 97 23.38 33.38 -23.27
N GLN A 98 23.16 34.15 -24.32
CA GLN A 98 22.58 35.50 -24.25
C GLN A 98 21.15 35.47 -23.71
N LEU A 99 20.35 34.45 -24.06
CA LEU A 99 19.00 34.29 -23.52
C LEU A 99 19.05 33.80 -22.07
N HIS A 100 19.93 32.85 -21.77
CA HIS A 100 20.15 32.38 -20.39
C HIS A 100 20.57 33.51 -19.43
N ALA A 101 21.40 34.45 -19.89
CA ALA A 101 21.89 35.55 -19.07
C ALA A 101 20.80 36.53 -18.59
N ARG A 102 19.56 36.43 -19.11
CA ARG A 102 18.42 37.28 -18.72
C ARG A 102 17.78 36.87 -17.40
N TYR A 103 17.99 35.63 -16.94
CA TYR A 103 17.38 35.10 -15.73
C TYR A 103 18.13 35.51 -14.47
N ARG A 104 17.40 35.75 -13.37
CA ARG A 104 17.90 36.33 -12.12
C ARG A 104 19.12 35.63 -11.54
N HIS A 105 19.14 34.29 -11.59
CA HIS A 105 20.22 33.47 -11.01
C HIS A 105 21.12 32.83 -12.08
N ALA A 106 21.16 33.35 -13.31
CA ALA A 106 21.88 32.76 -14.43
C ALA A 106 23.36 32.45 -14.18
N ALA A 107 24.03 33.21 -13.30
CA ALA A 107 25.43 32.98 -12.95
C ALA A 107 25.64 31.78 -12.01
N ALA A 108 24.65 31.48 -11.16
CA ALA A 108 24.73 30.42 -10.14
C ALA A 108 23.98 29.14 -10.56
N LEU A 109 22.96 29.28 -11.40
CA LEU A 109 22.16 28.18 -11.95
C LEU A 109 22.40 28.10 -13.46
N PRO A 110 23.21 27.14 -13.96
CA PRO A 110 23.60 27.08 -15.37
C PRO A 110 22.52 26.50 -16.31
N LEU A 111 21.49 25.87 -15.74
CA LEU A 111 20.37 25.22 -16.43
C LEU A 111 19.07 25.42 -15.65
N TYR A 112 18.06 26.03 -16.30
CA TYR A 112 16.69 26.11 -15.77
C TYR A 112 15.86 24.98 -16.37
N GLN A 113 15.89 23.80 -15.73
CA GLN A 113 15.33 22.56 -16.28
C GLN A 113 13.88 22.68 -16.78
N MET A 114 12.99 23.31 -16.00
CA MET A 114 11.56 23.41 -16.36
C MET A 114 11.30 24.40 -17.49
N ILE A 115 12.01 25.53 -17.49
CA ILE A 115 11.96 26.53 -18.57
C ILE A 115 12.51 25.92 -19.86
N ALA A 116 13.64 25.20 -19.78
CA ALA A 116 14.21 24.48 -20.92
C ALA A 116 13.24 23.40 -21.45
N LYS A 117 12.54 22.66 -20.58
CA LYS A 117 11.52 21.69 -21.01
C LYS A 117 10.39 22.40 -21.76
N ASN A 118 9.94 23.56 -21.28
CA ASN A 118 8.92 24.35 -21.97
C ASN A 118 9.33 24.80 -23.36
N VAL A 119 10.60 25.17 -23.59
CA VAL A 119 11.13 25.49 -24.93
C VAL A 119 10.88 24.36 -25.92
N GLY A 120 11.14 23.12 -25.50
CA GLY A 120 10.92 21.92 -26.30
C GLY A 120 9.43 21.58 -26.45
N ILE A 121 8.66 21.63 -25.36
CA ILE A 121 7.20 21.38 -25.34
C ILE A 121 6.48 22.35 -26.29
N ARG A 122 6.86 23.63 -26.27
CA ARG A 122 6.30 24.67 -27.13
C ARG A 122 6.54 24.38 -28.62
N ARG A 123 7.65 23.70 -28.96
CA ARG A 123 8.08 23.34 -30.33
C ARG A 123 7.75 21.90 -30.73
N ALA A 124 7.10 21.14 -29.86
CA ALA A 124 6.66 19.78 -30.10
C ALA A 124 5.52 19.73 -31.12
N ARG A 125 5.58 18.73 -32.00
CA ARG A 125 4.67 18.47 -33.13
C ARG A 125 3.76 17.27 -32.90
N GLY A 126 4.07 16.44 -31.90
CA GLY A 126 3.36 15.22 -31.56
C GLY A 126 1.94 15.47 -31.08
N GLU A 127 1.09 14.45 -31.23
CA GLU A 127 -0.25 14.46 -30.64
C GLU A 127 -0.18 14.42 -29.11
N PHE A 128 0.76 13.64 -28.58
CA PHE A 128 1.11 13.56 -27.16
C PHE A 128 2.53 14.06 -26.94
N ILE A 129 2.80 14.57 -25.73
CA ILE A 129 4.14 15.02 -25.33
C ILE A 129 4.50 14.34 -24.02
N LEU A 130 5.65 13.66 -24.02
CA LEU A 130 6.34 13.14 -22.84
C LEU A 130 7.48 14.09 -22.47
N ALA A 131 7.40 14.74 -21.33
CA ALA A 131 8.53 15.42 -20.71
C ALA A 131 9.23 14.47 -19.72
N THR A 132 10.53 14.24 -19.93
CA THR A 132 11.36 13.26 -19.19
C THR A 132 12.78 13.81 -18.99
N ASN A 133 13.66 13.02 -18.37
CA ASN A 133 15.08 13.33 -18.21
C ASN A 133 15.96 12.43 -19.10
N ILE A 134 17.24 12.79 -19.21
CA ILE A 134 18.25 12.18 -20.09
C ILE A 134 18.92 10.92 -19.53
N ASP A 135 18.51 10.49 -18.34
CA ASP A 135 19.03 9.35 -17.58
C ASP A 135 17.96 8.28 -17.35
N ILE A 136 16.90 8.30 -18.16
CA ILE A 136 15.77 7.37 -18.08
C ILE A 136 15.86 6.28 -19.17
N VAL A 137 15.72 5.01 -18.79
CA VAL A 137 15.52 3.89 -19.71
C VAL A 137 14.09 3.36 -19.59
N PHE A 138 13.45 3.05 -20.71
CA PHE A 138 12.03 2.65 -20.76
C PHE A 138 11.90 1.14 -20.97
N SER A 139 11.05 0.48 -20.17
CA SER A 139 10.79 -0.95 -20.31
C SER A 139 10.15 -1.28 -21.67
N ASP A 140 10.35 -2.51 -22.14
CA ASP A 140 9.80 -2.98 -23.41
C ASP A 140 8.26 -2.95 -23.41
N GLU A 141 7.66 -3.28 -22.27
CA GLU A 141 6.22 -3.30 -22.03
C GLU A 141 5.61 -1.89 -22.10
N LEU A 142 6.33 -0.89 -21.58
CA LEU A 142 5.93 0.52 -21.68
C LEU A 142 5.99 1.00 -23.13
N MET A 143 7.06 0.67 -23.85
CA MET A 143 7.23 1.08 -25.25
C MET A 143 6.20 0.41 -26.17
N GLN A 144 5.87 -0.87 -25.92
CA GLN A 144 4.79 -1.56 -26.60
C GLN A 144 3.43 -0.91 -26.32
N PHE A 145 3.15 -0.49 -25.08
CA PHE A 145 1.94 0.25 -24.75
C PHE A 145 1.85 1.56 -25.52
N LEU A 146 2.92 2.36 -25.56
CA LEU A 146 2.95 3.62 -26.31
C LEU A 146 2.74 3.39 -27.82
N ALA A 147 3.38 2.37 -28.39
CA ALA A 147 3.23 1.98 -29.79
C ALA A 147 1.84 1.43 -30.13
N SER A 148 1.05 1.03 -29.14
CA SER A 148 -0.34 0.54 -29.35
C SER A 148 -1.35 1.66 -29.64
N HIS A 149 -0.94 2.94 -29.61
CA HIS A 149 -1.80 4.11 -29.85
C HIS A 149 -3.05 4.15 -28.97
N ARG A 150 -2.91 3.77 -27.69
CA ARG A 150 -4.00 3.74 -26.69
C ARG A 150 -4.01 4.94 -25.73
N LEU A 151 -3.22 5.97 -25.99
CA LEU A 151 -3.25 7.17 -25.15
C LEU A 151 -4.55 7.94 -25.40
N GLU A 152 -5.13 8.46 -24.32
CA GLU A 152 -6.36 9.26 -24.34
C GLU A 152 -6.02 10.71 -24.01
N LYS A 153 -6.63 11.65 -24.76
CA LYS A 153 -6.27 13.07 -24.63
C LYS A 153 -6.56 13.65 -23.26
N GLY A 154 -7.70 13.30 -22.66
CA GLY A 154 -8.14 13.78 -21.34
C GLY A 154 -7.38 13.19 -20.14
N ARG A 155 -6.16 12.69 -20.35
CA ARG A 155 -5.36 12.01 -19.32
C ARG A 155 -3.97 12.61 -19.15
N MET A 156 -3.54 12.62 -17.90
CA MET A 156 -2.15 12.82 -17.51
C MET A 156 -1.59 11.49 -17.02
N TYR A 157 -0.70 10.90 -17.80
CA TYR A 157 -0.06 9.63 -17.50
C TYR A 157 1.14 9.84 -16.59
N ARG A 158 1.21 9.01 -15.56
CA ARG A 158 2.25 8.94 -14.54
C ARG A 158 2.76 7.51 -14.46
N ILE A 159 3.94 7.31 -13.87
CA ILE A 159 4.50 5.99 -13.65
C ILE A 159 5.46 6.05 -12.45
N ASP A 160 5.57 4.92 -11.74
CA ASP A 160 6.54 4.77 -10.67
C ASP A 160 7.96 4.72 -11.24
N ARG A 161 8.87 5.47 -10.63
CA ARG A 161 10.29 5.46 -11.01
C ARG A 161 11.03 4.35 -10.30
N HIS A 162 11.82 3.58 -11.04
CA HIS A 162 12.71 2.56 -10.48
C HIS A 162 14.15 3.02 -10.62
N ASP A 163 14.87 3.18 -9.53
CA ASP A 163 16.28 3.58 -9.60
C ASP A 163 17.15 2.34 -9.85
N ALA A 164 17.98 2.41 -10.89
CA ALA A 164 18.93 1.37 -11.27
C ALA A 164 20.37 1.83 -10.97
N ALA A 165 21.25 0.88 -10.69
CA ALA A 165 22.67 1.14 -10.45
C ALA A 165 23.38 1.82 -11.64
N THR A 166 24.53 2.44 -11.36
CA THR A 166 25.25 3.36 -12.28
C THR A 166 25.87 2.69 -13.51
N ASP A 167 26.12 1.38 -13.48
CA ASP A 167 27.02 0.71 -14.44
C ASP A 167 26.27 0.08 -15.62
N VAL A 168 25.16 0.69 -16.04
CA VAL A 168 24.43 0.30 -17.24
C VAL A 168 25.38 0.31 -18.45
N PRO A 169 25.44 -0.76 -19.27
CA PRO A 169 26.45 -0.89 -20.32
C PRO A 169 26.21 0.09 -21.47
N ILE A 170 27.02 1.17 -21.54
CA ILE A 170 26.91 2.23 -22.57
C ILE A 170 27.01 1.68 -23.99
N ASN A 171 27.90 0.71 -24.21
CA ASN A 171 28.09 0.07 -25.52
C ASN A 171 27.35 -1.28 -25.65
N GLY A 172 26.50 -1.61 -24.68
CA GLY A 172 25.68 -2.82 -24.72
C GLY A 172 24.49 -2.67 -25.66
N THR A 173 23.92 -3.79 -26.06
CA THR A 173 22.63 -3.86 -26.76
C THR A 173 21.49 -3.39 -25.86
N LEU A 174 20.35 -3.02 -26.47
CA LEU A 174 19.13 -2.66 -25.73
C LEU A 174 18.72 -3.74 -24.72
N ASP A 175 18.82 -5.02 -25.10
CA ASP A 175 18.43 -6.13 -24.23
C ASP A 175 19.37 -6.28 -23.03
N GLU A 176 20.68 -6.07 -23.22
CA GLU A 176 21.65 -6.06 -22.11
C GLU A 176 21.41 -4.89 -21.15
N GLN A 177 21.12 -3.69 -21.68
CA GLN A 177 20.80 -2.52 -20.86
C GLN A 177 19.52 -2.73 -20.05
N LEU A 178 18.45 -3.24 -20.66
CA LEU A 178 17.18 -3.54 -19.98
C LEU A 178 17.32 -4.66 -18.95
N ALA A 179 18.06 -5.72 -19.29
CA ALA A 179 18.34 -6.82 -18.35
C ALA A 179 19.13 -6.32 -17.14
N TYR A 180 20.14 -5.47 -17.37
CA TYR A 180 20.89 -4.84 -16.29
C TYR A 180 19.97 -4.01 -15.39
N CYS A 181 19.15 -3.11 -15.95
CA CYS A 181 18.25 -2.27 -15.17
C CYS A 181 17.26 -3.09 -14.33
N ARG A 182 16.70 -4.17 -14.88
CA ARG A 182 15.79 -5.07 -14.14
C ARG A 182 16.49 -5.80 -13.00
N GLY A 183 17.74 -6.21 -13.18
CA GLY A 183 18.51 -7.00 -12.21
C GLY A 183 19.19 -6.18 -11.11
N HIS A 184 19.33 -4.86 -11.29
CA HIS A 184 20.11 -3.98 -10.40
C HIS A 184 19.28 -2.81 -9.87
N LEU A 185 18.07 -3.10 -9.39
CA LEU A 185 17.18 -2.11 -8.79
C LEU A 185 17.59 -1.77 -7.35
N ILE A 186 17.63 -0.48 -7.04
CA ILE A 186 17.98 0.06 -5.73
C ILE A 186 16.71 0.38 -4.93
N ARG A 187 15.77 1.09 -5.56
CA ARG A 187 14.55 1.61 -4.93
C ARG A 187 13.45 1.89 -5.96
N ARG A 188 12.23 2.03 -5.47
CA ARG A 188 11.05 2.45 -6.22
C ARG A 188 10.47 3.73 -5.62
N CYS A 189 10.34 4.77 -6.43
CA CYS A 189 9.60 5.99 -6.10
C CYS A 189 8.17 5.83 -6.61
N ALA A 190 7.29 5.40 -5.70
CA ALA A 190 5.86 5.26 -5.93
C ALA A 190 5.12 6.51 -5.44
N ARG A 191 3.81 6.59 -5.73
CA ARG A 191 2.92 7.65 -5.23
C ARG A 191 3.02 7.85 -3.72
N GLU A 192 3.08 6.76 -2.94
CA GLU A 192 3.05 6.83 -1.48
C GLU A 192 4.41 7.18 -0.84
N GLY A 193 5.48 7.20 -1.63
CA GLY A 193 6.83 7.49 -1.15
C GLY A 193 7.90 6.69 -1.89
N THR A 194 9.11 6.71 -1.33
CA THR A 194 10.27 6.02 -1.90
C THR A 194 10.61 4.80 -1.05
N PHE A 195 10.65 3.63 -1.67
CA PHE A 195 10.79 2.35 -0.96
C PHE A 195 12.02 1.61 -1.48
N SER A 196 12.85 1.10 -0.57
CA SER A 196 13.82 0.07 -0.91
C SER A 196 13.08 -1.19 -1.37
N LEU A 197 13.75 -2.00 -2.18
CA LEU A 197 13.17 -3.22 -2.73
C LEU A 197 13.91 -4.46 -2.24
N THR A 198 13.17 -5.55 -2.06
CA THR A 198 13.77 -6.89 -1.97
C THR A 198 14.31 -7.31 -3.34
N PRO A 199 15.16 -8.37 -3.42
CA PRO A 199 15.59 -8.93 -4.70
C PRO A 199 14.45 -9.37 -5.63
N ASP A 200 13.28 -9.70 -5.06
CA ASP A 200 12.07 -10.06 -5.81
C ASP A 200 11.28 -8.83 -6.31
N GLY A 201 11.76 -7.60 -6.05
CA GLY A 201 11.10 -6.35 -6.43
C GLY A 201 9.93 -5.93 -5.54
N ILE A 202 9.79 -6.53 -4.34
CA ILE A 202 8.74 -6.18 -3.37
C ILE A 202 9.23 -5.02 -2.49
N ARG A 203 8.34 -4.09 -2.11
CA ARG A 203 8.67 -3.00 -1.16
C ARG A 203 9.20 -3.61 0.14
N GLN A 204 10.43 -3.29 0.50
CA GLN A 204 11.08 -3.79 1.70
C GLN A 204 10.65 -2.97 2.91
N ASN A 205 10.20 -3.66 3.96
CA ASN A 205 9.93 -3.03 5.25
C ASN A 205 11.25 -2.69 5.97
N PRO A 206 11.38 -1.49 6.57
CA PRO A 206 12.53 -1.16 7.39
C PRO A 206 12.61 -2.08 8.64
N PRO A 207 13.77 -2.20 9.30
CA PRO A 207 13.92 -3.06 10.47
C PRO A 207 12.98 -2.71 11.65
N ASP A 208 12.73 -1.41 11.87
CA ASP A 208 11.89 -0.90 12.96
C ASP A 208 10.47 -0.55 12.47
N ASP A 209 9.86 -1.42 11.66
CA ASP A 209 8.50 -1.22 11.12
C ASP A 209 7.41 -1.66 12.11
N ILE A 210 6.14 -1.41 11.76
CA ILE A 210 4.93 -1.87 12.47
C ILE A 210 4.71 -3.39 12.39
N THR A 211 5.63 -4.12 11.76
CA THR A 211 5.62 -5.56 11.55
C THR A 211 7.00 -6.13 11.87
N SER A 212 7.06 -7.32 12.44
CA SER A 212 8.32 -7.98 12.77
C SER A 212 9.13 -8.37 11.53
N ALA A 213 10.46 -8.32 11.67
CA ALA A 213 11.37 -8.80 10.64
C ALA A 213 11.13 -10.29 10.35
N GLY A 214 10.98 -10.64 9.07
CA GLY A 214 10.73 -12.03 8.66
C GLY A 214 9.28 -12.51 8.80
N SER A 215 8.34 -11.63 9.14
CA SER A 215 6.90 -11.94 9.22
C SER A 215 6.30 -12.44 7.89
N GLY A 216 6.97 -12.18 6.77
CA GLY A 216 6.46 -12.47 5.43
C GLY A 216 5.36 -11.50 4.99
N LEU A 217 5.14 -10.42 5.75
CA LEU A 217 4.22 -9.33 5.40
C LEU A 217 4.97 -8.25 4.63
N SER A 218 4.31 -7.65 3.64
CA SER A 218 4.82 -6.52 2.87
C SER A 218 3.66 -5.56 2.54
N PHE A 219 3.94 -4.28 2.59
CA PHE A 219 2.94 -3.22 2.42
C PHE A 219 3.03 -2.62 1.03
N GLY A 220 1.97 -2.78 0.24
CA GLY A 220 1.89 -2.37 -1.16
C GLY A 220 1.30 -0.98 -1.35
N ASP A 221 0.51 -0.83 -2.41
CA ASP A 221 -0.15 0.43 -2.74
C ASP A 221 -1.05 0.93 -1.59
N GLY A 222 -1.12 2.24 -1.42
CA GLY A 222 -1.90 2.88 -0.36
C GLY A 222 -1.29 2.90 1.04
N TRP A 223 -0.10 2.30 1.23
CA TRP A 223 0.68 2.43 2.46
C TRP A 223 1.77 3.48 2.32
N TYR A 224 1.77 4.45 3.23
CA TYR A 224 2.84 5.44 3.31
C TYR A 224 4.05 4.90 4.09
N GLN A 225 5.17 5.63 4.01
CA GLN A 225 6.36 5.35 4.79
C GLN A 225 6.11 5.44 6.30
N THR A 226 6.90 4.69 7.06
CA THR A 226 6.92 4.71 8.54
C THR A 226 7.24 6.09 9.08
N GLN A 227 6.57 6.47 10.17
CA GLN A 227 6.77 7.70 10.91
C GLN A 227 6.89 7.40 12.41
N ASP A 228 7.46 8.36 13.13
CA ASP A 228 7.52 8.34 14.58
C ASP A 228 6.33 9.10 15.16
N TYR A 229 5.58 8.45 16.03
CA TYR A 229 4.52 9.08 16.81
C TYR A 229 5.14 9.83 18.00
N PRO A 230 4.54 10.92 18.51
CA PRO A 230 5.09 11.66 19.66
C PRO A 230 5.33 10.82 20.92
N SER A 231 4.64 9.68 21.08
CA SER A 231 4.86 8.72 22.17
C SER A 231 6.15 7.89 22.00
N GLY A 232 6.81 7.95 20.86
CA GLY A 232 7.95 7.11 20.47
C GLY A 232 7.56 5.84 19.71
N GLU A 233 6.26 5.58 19.51
CA GLU A 233 5.77 4.44 18.74
C GLU A 233 5.95 4.65 17.23
N ARG A 234 6.27 3.58 16.51
CA ARG A 234 6.29 3.58 15.04
C ARG A 234 4.89 3.37 14.50
N TYR A 235 4.57 4.08 13.43
CA TYR A 235 3.28 3.91 12.75
C TYR A 235 3.37 4.20 11.25
N ARG A 236 2.39 3.71 10.50
CA ARG A 236 2.18 4.03 9.08
C ARG A 236 0.80 4.62 8.87
N TRP A 237 0.67 5.57 7.97
CA TRP A 237 -0.64 5.96 7.48
C TRP A 237 -1.10 5.00 6.38
N ILE A 238 -2.42 4.90 6.20
CA ILE A 238 -3.03 4.31 5.01
C ILE A 238 -3.97 5.26 4.27
N HIS A 239 -4.03 5.10 2.95
CA HIS A 239 -5.01 5.73 2.06
C HIS A 239 -6.40 5.05 2.19
N ASN A 240 -7.34 5.34 1.27
CA ASN A 240 -8.67 4.71 1.20
C ASN A 240 -8.61 3.20 1.00
N ASP A 241 -7.61 2.73 0.27
CA ASP A 241 -7.34 1.34 -0.05
C ASP A 241 -5.86 1.10 0.26
N ALA A 242 -5.54 0.03 0.97
CA ALA A 242 -4.17 -0.27 1.37
C ALA A 242 -3.87 -1.76 1.26
N GLU A 243 -2.93 -2.12 0.39
CA GLU A 243 -2.61 -3.50 0.03
C GLU A 243 -1.65 -4.14 1.03
N ILE A 244 -1.99 -5.35 1.48
CA ILE A 244 -1.11 -6.22 2.25
C ILE A 244 -0.80 -7.44 1.39
N VAL A 245 0.48 -7.65 1.11
CA VAL A 245 0.99 -8.88 0.49
C VAL A 245 1.56 -9.75 1.59
N ALA A 246 1.05 -10.97 1.74
CA ALA A 246 1.34 -11.83 2.87
C ALA A 246 1.74 -13.24 2.43
N ARG A 247 2.94 -13.69 2.83
CA ARG A 247 3.26 -15.13 2.89
C ARG A 247 2.66 -15.70 4.15
N VAL A 248 1.43 -16.17 4.05
CA VAL A 248 0.65 -16.62 5.20
C VAL A 248 1.21 -17.95 5.73
N PRO A 249 1.41 -18.09 7.06
CA PRO A 249 1.84 -19.35 7.65
C PRO A 249 0.93 -20.53 7.29
N GLU A 250 1.49 -21.74 7.24
CA GLU A 250 0.79 -22.96 6.85
C GLU A 250 -0.47 -23.22 7.70
N GLY A 251 -1.62 -23.47 7.07
CA GLY A 251 -2.90 -23.62 7.77
C GLY A 251 -3.54 -22.29 8.20
N GLY A 252 -3.00 -21.15 7.78
CA GLY A 252 -3.50 -19.82 8.11
C GLY A 252 -2.91 -19.27 9.41
N ALA A 253 -3.17 -18.00 9.69
CA ALA A 253 -2.71 -17.32 10.91
C ALA A 253 -3.65 -16.18 11.30
N ILE A 254 -3.53 -15.71 12.54
CA ILE A 254 -4.26 -14.54 13.02
C ILE A 254 -3.36 -13.32 12.85
N LEU A 255 -3.79 -12.34 12.06
CA LEU A 255 -3.15 -11.04 11.90
C LEU A 255 -3.76 -10.06 12.91
N LEU A 256 -2.93 -9.43 13.73
CA LEU A 256 -3.33 -8.30 14.57
C LEU A 256 -3.02 -6.99 13.87
N ILE A 257 -4.02 -6.11 13.83
CA ILE A 257 -3.90 -4.77 13.28
C ILE A 257 -4.35 -3.78 14.35
N GLU A 258 -3.46 -2.88 14.75
CA GLU A 258 -3.79 -1.79 15.66
C GLU A 258 -3.90 -0.49 14.87
N VAL A 259 -5.08 0.13 14.92
CA VAL A 259 -5.42 1.30 14.11
C VAL A 259 -5.96 2.45 14.96
N GLU A 260 -5.73 3.67 14.52
CA GLU A 260 -6.35 4.88 15.07
C GLU A 260 -6.91 5.75 13.94
N PRO A 261 -8.11 6.35 14.12
CA PRO A 261 -8.67 7.34 13.22
C PRO A 261 -7.73 8.52 12.91
N GLY A 262 -7.55 8.78 11.61
CA GLY A 262 -6.84 9.94 11.09
C GLY A 262 -7.74 11.09 10.66
N PRO A 263 -7.13 12.22 10.26
CA PRO A 263 -7.87 13.42 9.82
C PRO A 263 -8.60 13.24 8.48
N GLY A 264 -8.25 12.20 7.71
CA GLY A 264 -8.92 11.87 6.45
C GLY A 264 -10.29 11.19 6.61
N LEU A 265 -10.63 10.73 7.82
CA LEU A 265 -11.92 10.11 8.10
C LEU A 265 -12.99 11.15 8.42
N GLY A 266 -14.22 10.86 8.00
CA GLY A 266 -15.40 11.60 8.44
C GLY A 266 -15.73 11.37 9.93
N PRO A 267 -16.90 11.86 10.39
CA PRO A 267 -17.34 11.71 11.78
C PRO A 267 -17.31 10.26 12.25
N LEU A 268 -16.75 10.02 13.44
CA LEU A 268 -16.64 8.68 14.01
C LEU A 268 -17.97 8.19 14.60
N PRO A 269 -18.22 6.86 14.65
CA PRO A 269 -17.33 5.78 14.23
C PRO A 269 -17.35 5.54 12.70
N GLN A 270 -16.29 4.92 12.19
CA GLN A 270 -16.12 4.59 10.77
C GLN A 270 -15.87 3.09 10.56
N THR A 271 -16.15 2.58 9.36
CA THR A 271 -15.95 1.16 9.04
C THR A 271 -14.57 0.92 8.42
N LEU A 272 -13.87 -0.11 8.89
CA LEU A 272 -12.70 -0.69 8.24
C LEU A 272 -13.11 -2.02 7.60
N GLN A 273 -12.87 -2.20 6.30
CA GLN A 273 -13.24 -3.39 5.55
C GLN A 273 -12.00 -4.10 5.03
N VAL A 274 -12.11 -5.41 4.80
CA VAL A 274 -11.07 -6.22 4.15
C VAL A 274 -11.64 -6.85 2.88
N PHE A 275 -10.90 -6.71 1.78
CA PHE A 275 -11.21 -7.30 0.48
C PHE A 275 -10.10 -8.27 0.10
N ASP A 276 -10.46 -9.45 -0.43
CA ASP A 276 -9.50 -10.40 -0.98
C ASP A 276 -9.00 -9.99 -2.38
N GLU A 277 -8.16 -10.82 -2.99
CA GLU A 277 -7.62 -10.62 -4.34
C GLU A 277 -8.70 -10.58 -5.45
N HIS A 278 -9.90 -11.10 -5.17
CA HIS A 278 -11.05 -11.13 -6.09
C HIS A 278 -12.04 -9.99 -5.83
N ASP A 279 -11.65 -8.98 -5.04
CA ASP A 279 -12.50 -7.85 -4.65
C ASP A 279 -13.78 -8.26 -3.89
N SER A 280 -13.74 -9.42 -3.21
CA SER A 280 -14.82 -9.85 -2.31
C SER A 280 -14.57 -9.34 -0.89
N LYS A 281 -15.57 -8.70 -0.28
CA LYS A 281 -15.48 -8.24 1.11
C LYS A 281 -15.50 -9.44 2.06
N VAL A 282 -14.38 -9.73 2.71
CA VAL A 282 -14.20 -10.90 3.59
C VAL A 282 -14.33 -10.58 5.08
N ALA A 283 -14.07 -9.35 5.51
CA ALA A 283 -14.21 -8.94 6.91
C ALA A 283 -14.52 -7.44 7.05
N GLU A 284 -15.05 -7.04 8.20
CA GLU A 284 -15.22 -5.62 8.54
C GLU A 284 -15.27 -5.38 10.06
N TRP A 285 -14.89 -4.18 10.48
CA TRP A 285 -14.95 -3.69 11.85
C TRP A 285 -15.49 -2.27 11.92
N THR A 286 -15.98 -1.89 13.11
CA THR A 286 -16.32 -0.50 13.43
C THR A 286 -15.21 0.10 14.29
N ILE A 287 -14.66 1.24 13.85
CA ILE A 287 -13.53 1.94 14.45
C ILE A 287 -14.02 3.29 14.98
N GLY A 288 -14.06 3.44 16.31
CA GLY A 288 -14.45 4.69 16.99
C GLY A 288 -13.29 5.43 17.67
N GLY A 289 -12.15 4.77 17.81
CA GLY A 289 -10.95 5.29 18.47
C GLY A 289 -9.77 4.34 18.23
N ARG A 290 -8.73 4.40 19.06
CA ARG A 290 -7.58 3.48 18.91
C ARG A 290 -8.04 2.05 19.21
N THR A 291 -7.96 1.18 18.21
CA THR A 291 -8.62 -0.12 18.18
C THR A 291 -7.65 -1.19 17.72
N THR A 292 -7.56 -2.30 18.46
CA THR A 292 -6.88 -3.51 17.99
C THR A 292 -7.89 -4.47 17.42
N VAL A 293 -7.70 -4.90 16.18
CA VAL A 293 -8.53 -5.89 15.50
C VAL A 293 -7.71 -7.12 15.14
N ALA A 294 -8.38 -8.28 15.09
CA ALA A 294 -7.80 -9.55 14.68
C ALA A 294 -8.50 -10.08 13.44
N LEU A 295 -7.73 -10.57 12.48
CA LEU A 295 -8.19 -11.18 11.24
C LEU A 295 -7.55 -12.55 11.07
N ALA A 296 -8.36 -13.61 10.96
CA ALA A 296 -7.88 -14.94 10.62
C ALA A 296 -7.69 -15.05 9.11
N VAL A 297 -6.45 -14.90 8.66
CA VAL A 297 -6.08 -14.98 7.25
C VAL A 297 -5.86 -16.47 6.88
N PRO A 298 -6.62 -17.04 5.94
CA PRO A 298 -6.44 -18.42 5.51
C PRO A 298 -5.15 -18.58 4.70
N ALA A 299 -4.53 -19.77 4.73
CA ALA A 299 -3.43 -20.06 3.82
C ALA A 299 -3.94 -20.18 2.37
N PRO A 300 -3.22 -19.67 1.36
CA PRO A 300 -3.65 -19.76 -0.02
C PRO A 300 -3.57 -21.22 -0.51
N PRO A 301 -4.55 -21.72 -1.30
CA PRO A 301 -4.57 -23.12 -1.74
C PRO A 301 -3.34 -23.58 -2.52
N ALA A 302 -2.75 -22.69 -3.31
CA ALA A 302 -1.58 -22.96 -4.14
C ALA A 302 -0.24 -22.75 -3.39
N GLY A 303 -0.29 -22.35 -2.11
CA GLY A 303 0.87 -21.83 -1.39
C GLY A 303 1.31 -20.46 -1.92
N GLY A 304 2.39 -19.91 -1.37
CA GLY A 304 2.95 -18.62 -1.78
C GLY A 304 2.38 -17.40 -1.07
N ALA A 305 2.59 -16.23 -1.66
CA ALA A 305 2.04 -14.97 -1.15
C ALA A 305 0.61 -14.75 -1.68
N GLN A 306 -0.25 -14.20 -0.84
CA GLN A 306 -1.57 -13.71 -1.25
C GLN A 306 -1.66 -12.20 -1.00
N SER A 307 -2.48 -11.50 -1.79
CA SER A 307 -2.76 -10.07 -1.60
C SER A 307 -4.19 -9.87 -1.11
N PHE A 308 -4.37 -8.94 -0.17
CA PHE A 308 -5.68 -8.47 0.27
C PHE A 308 -5.58 -6.98 0.64
N ARG A 309 -6.72 -6.28 0.68
CA ARG A 309 -6.76 -4.83 0.87
C ARG A 309 -7.60 -4.43 2.07
N LEU A 310 -7.06 -3.52 2.86
CA LEU A 310 -7.83 -2.74 3.82
C LEU A 310 -8.52 -1.59 3.09
N ARG A 311 -9.82 -1.37 3.35
CA ARG A 311 -10.59 -0.28 2.77
C ARG A 311 -11.29 0.55 3.84
N THR A 312 -11.24 1.87 3.69
CA THR A 312 -11.91 2.85 4.57
C THR A 312 -12.95 3.66 3.77
N PRO A 313 -14.21 3.19 3.66
CA PRO A 313 -15.22 3.83 2.81
C PRO A 313 -15.54 5.28 3.19
N GLY A 314 -15.46 5.62 4.47
CA GLY A 314 -15.65 6.97 4.99
C GLY A 314 -14.41 7.86 4.92
N GLY A 315 -13.31 7.37 4.33
CA GLY A 315 -12.08 8.13 4.14
C GLY A 315 -12.11 9.09 2.94
N GLY A 316 -10.95 9.70 2.69
CA GLY A 316 -10.73 10.56 1.54
C GLY A 316 -10.92 12.05 1.79
N SER A 317 -11.01 12.48 3.05
CA SER A 317 -11.17 13.89 3.40
C SER A 317 -9.86 14.65 3.24
N ALA A 318 -9.95 15.91 2.81
CA ALA A 318 -8.82 16.81 2.67
C ALA A 318 -8.21 17.20 4.03
N VAL A 319 -6.94 17.59 4.01
CA VAL A 319 -6.24 18.26 5.09
C VAL A 319 -5.51 19.48 4.50
N MET A 320 -5.49 20.61 5.21
CA MET A 320 -5.12 21.91 4.63
C MET A 320 -3.70 21.99 4.04
N ILE A 321 -2.71 21.45 4.75
CA ILE A 321 -1.29 21.50 4.38
C ILE A 321 -0.78 20.07 4.20
N GLU A 322 -1.56 19.26 3.52
CA GLU A 322 -1.23 17.85 3.30
C GLU A 322 -1.83 17.38 1.98
N GLN A 323 -0.97 16.78 1.16
CA GLN A 323 -1.34 16.27 -0.14
C GLN A 323 -1.96 14.88 -0.02
N ARG A 324 -1.45 14.11 0.93
CA ARG A 324 -1.84 12.73 1.22
C ARG A 324 -3.26 12.66 1.79
N ILE A 325 -3.87 11.50 1.62
CA ILE A 325 -5.09 11.13 2.35
C ILE A 325 -4.67 10.25 3.52
N LEU A 326 -4.92 10.73 4.75
CA LEU A 326 -4.48 10.10 5.99
C LEU A 326 -5.68 9.52 6.75
N ASN A 327 -6.14 8.33 6.39
CA ASN A 327 -7.39 7.79 6.95
C ASN A 327 -7.18 7.07 8.28
N LEU A 328 -6.27 6.11 8.35
CA LEU A 328 -5.95 5.39 9.59
C LEU A 328 -4.45 5.41 9.81
N ALA A 329 -4.05 5.73 11.03
CA ALA A 329 -2.71 5.46 11.52
C ALA A 329 -2.70 4.00 11.99
N VAL A 330 -1.73 3.22 11.55
CA VAL A 330 -1.56 1.82 11.90
C VAL A 330 -0.27 1.67 12.71
N PHE A 331 -0.40 1.22 13.95
CA PHE A 331 0.72 1.09 14.91
C PHE A 331 1.28 -0.32 14.95
N ARG A 332 0.46 -1.31 14.56
CA ARG A 332 0.86 -2.72 14.49
C ARG A 332 0.13 -3.39 13.34
N CYS A 333 0.84 -4.20 12.58
CA CYS A 333 0.27 -5.13 11.61
C CYS A 333 1.16 -6.37 11.55
N ASP A 334 0.87 -7.35 12.39
CA ASP A 334 1.72 -8.53 12.55
C ASP A 334 0.97 -9.79 12.98
N TRP A 335 1.56 -10.94 12.69
CA TRP A 335 1.00 -12.23 13.08
C TRP A 335 1.01 -12.39 14.60
N VAL A 336 -0.05 -12.99 15.13
CA VAL A 336 -0.04 -13.54 16.49
C VAL A 336 0.96 -14.70 16.50
N PRO A 337 1.96 -14.69 17.41
CA PRO A 337 2.88 -15.82 17.56
C PRO A 337 2.10 -17.10 17.86
N ARG A 338 2.49 -18.21 17.22
CA ARG A 338 1.86 -19.50 17.49
C ARG A 338 2.06 -19.92 18.93
N ASN A 339 1.02 -20.51 19.51
CA ASN A 339 1.16 -21.08 20.85
C ASN A 339 2.08 -22.30 20.80
N ALA A 340 3.02 -22.39 21.73
CA ALA A 340 3.97 -23.49 21.75
C ALA A 340 3.29 -24.80 22.22
N PRO A 341 3.56 -25.94 21.56
CA PRO A 341 3.15 -27.22 22.08
C PRO A 341 3.95 -27.57 23.34
N LYS A 342 3.35 -28.32 24.26
CA LYS A 342 4.09 -28.87 25.41
C LYS A 342 5.04 -29.97 24.94
N SER A 343 6.33 -29.82 25.23
CA SER A 343 7.38 -30.79 24.95
C SER A 343 7.15 -32.14 25.64
N GLN A 344 6.60 -32.12 26.87
CA GLN A 344 6.16 -33.32 27.58
C GLN A 344 4.75 -33.11 28.14
N LYS A 345 3.83 -34.03 27.82
CA LYS A 345 2.49 -34.04 28.41
C LYS A 345 2.54 -34.78 29.75
N PRO A 346 2.08 -34.20 30.87
CA PRO A 346 2.01 -34.87 32.17
C PRO A 346 1.30 -36.22 32.05
N THR A 347 1.57 -37.20 32.91
CA THR A 347 0.78 -38.44 32.89
C THR A 347 -0.67 -38.14 33.31
N ALA A 348 -1.62 -39.02 32.97
CA ALA A 348 -3.01 -38.82 33.40
C ALA A 348 -3.13 -38.76 34.93
N LEU A 349 -2.29 -39.53 35.64
CA LEU A 349 -2.25 -39.58 37.09
C LEU A 349 -1.70 -38.27 37.69
N SER A 350 -0.60 -37.74 37.15
CA SER A 350 -0.06 -36.46 37.64
C SER A 350 -0.99 -35.29 37.33
N ALA A 351 -1.63 -35.27 36.16
CA ALA A 351 -2.64 -34.27 35.83
C ALA A 351 -3.85 -34.33 36.77
N ALA A 352 -4.29 -35.54 37.16
CA ALA A 352 -5.37 -35.72 38.12
C ALA A 352 -4.99 -35.26 39.53
N GLN A 353 -3.75 -35.52 39.97
CA GLN A 353 -3.24 -35.06 41.26
C GLN A 353 -3.16 -33.52 41.31
N GLN A 354 -2.58 -32.91 40.28
CA GLN A 354 -2.41 -31.45 40.17
C GLN A 354 -3.75 -30.71 40.13
N ASN A 355 -4.79 -31.30 39.53
CA ASN A 355 -6.12 -30.68 39.42
C ASN A 355 -7.16 -31.37 40.32
N SER A 356 -6.71 -31.96 41.43
CA SER A 356 -7.56 -32.76 42.33
C SER A 356 -8.76 -31.96 42.88
N LEU A 357 -8.54 -30.70 43.26
CA LEU A 357 -9.61 -29.80 43.72
C LEU A 357 -10.69 -29.61 42.64
N THR A 358 -10.28 -29.29 41.41
CA THR A 358 -11.17 -29.13 40.26
C THR A 358 -11.97 -30.42 40.00
N LEU A 359 -11.31 -31.58 40.02
CA LEU A 359 -11.97 -32.87 39.79
C LEU A 359 -12.93 -33.27 40.92
N GLN A 360 -12.61 -32.97 42.17
CA GLN A 360 -13.52 -33.18 43.31
C GLN A 360 -14.79 -32.34 43.16
N ARG A 361 -14.65 -31.08 42.72
CA ARG A 361 -15.78 -30.18 42.48
C ARG A 361 -16.66 -30.63 41.31
N LEU A 362 -16.05 -31.16 40.26
CA LEU A 362 -16.76 -31.78 39.13
C LEU A 362 -17.62 -32.97 39.58
N LEU A 363 -17.07 -33.85 40.44
CA LEU A 363 -17.81 -34.97 41.01
C LEU A 363 -18.91 -34.51 41.97
N GLY A 364 -18.62 -33.51 42.81
CA GLY A 364 -19.61 -32.92 43.71
C GLY A 364 -20.79 -32.30 42.95
N ALA A 365 -20.54 -31.65 41.82
CA ALA A 365 -21.57 -31.12 40.93
C ALA A 365 -22.42 -32.23 40.30
N LEU A 366 -21.78 -33.27 39.73
CA LEU A 366 -22.47 -34.45 39.20
C LEU A 366 -23.39 -35.10 40.24
N HIS A 367 -22.89 -35.31 41.45
CA HIS A 367 -23.67 -35.89 42.55
C HIS A 367 -24.86 -35.00 42.94
N ARG A 368 -24.62 -33.69 43.14
CA ARG A 368 -25.62 -32.74 43.63
C ARG A 368 -26.78 -32.55 42.65
N TYR A 369 -26.49 -32.47 41.34
CA TYR A 369 -27.49 -32.10 40.33
C TYR A 369 -28.02 -33.28 39.52
N GLN A 370 -27.29 -34.41 39.43
CA GLN A 370 -27.72 -35.60 38.67
C GLN A 370 -27.95 -36.84 39.56
N GLY A 371 -27.60 -36.79 40.84
CA GLY A 371 -27.81 -37.88 41.81
C GLY A 371 -26.72 -38.96 41.81
N THR A 372 -26.83 -39.90 42.77
CA THR A 372 -25.85 -40.99 42.99
C THR A 372 -25.77 -41.98 41.83
N GLY A 373 -26.89 -42.29 41.18
CA GLY A 373 -26.93 -43.22 40.05
C GLY A 373 -26.18 -42.68 38.82
N ALA A 374 -26.39 -41.41 38.47
CA ALA A 374 -25.68 -40.76 37.38
C ALA A 374 -24.18 -40.59 37.69
N LEU A 375 -23.82 -40.32 38.95
CA LEU A 375 -22.43 -40.30 39.39
C LEU A 375 -21.72 -41.63 39.08
N LEU A 376 -22.28 -42.76 39.50
CA LEU A 376 -21.67 -44.07 39.24
C LEU A 376 -21.56 -44.40 37.74
N ALA A 377 -22.56 -44.02 36.95
CA ALA A 377 -22.60 -44.32 35.52
C ALA A 377 -21.71 -43.40 34.66
N GLN A 378 -21.66 -42.10 34.98
CA GLN A 378 -21.04 -41.08 34.12
C GLN A 378 -19.67 -40.61 34.63
N ALA A 379 -19.40 -40.65 35.93
CA ALA A 379 -18.16 -40.12 36.51
C ALA A 379 -16.88 -40.68 35.88
N PRO A 380 -16.73 -41.99 35.60
CA PRO A 380 -15.50 -42.51 35.01
C PRO A 380 -15.17 -41.89 33.65
N ARG A 381 -16.21 -41.72 32.80
CA ARG A 381 -16.06 -41.13 31.46
C ARG A 381 -15.80 -39.63 31.56
N THR A 382 -16.57 -38.92 32.38
CA THR A 382 -16.44 -37.46 32.54
C THR A 382 -15.10 -37.07 33.16
N LEU A 383 -14.64 -37.79 34.20
CA LEU A 383 -13.31 -37.60 34.77
C LEU A 383 -12.21 -37.85 33.75
N ARG A 384 -12.27 -38.96 33.01
CA ARG A 384 -11.26 -39.27 31.98
C ARG A 384 -11.18 -38.16 30.94
N ARG A 385 -12.32 -37.62 30.50
CA ARG A 385 -12.38 -36.51 29.54
C ARG A 385 -11.86 -35.19 30.13
N ALA A 386 -12.28 -34.83 31.33
CA ALA A 386 -11.84 -33.62 32.03
C ALA A 386 -10.32 -33.64 32.31
N VAL A 387 -9.79 -34.76 32.83
CA VAL A 387 -8.35 -34.98 32.98
C VAL A 387 -7.64 -34.87 31.64
N GLY A 388 -8.24 -35.40 30.57
CA GLY A 388 -7.71 -35.30 29.21
C GLY A 388 -7.49 -33.86 28.75
N VAL A 389 -8.48 -32.97 28.91
CA VAL A 389 -8.37 -31.55 28.51
C VAL A 389 -7.40 -30.80 29.44
N LEU A 390 -7.51 -30.99 30.76
CA LEU A 390 -6.63 -30.36 31.75
C LEU A 390 -5.15 -30.75 31.56
N ARG A 391 -4.88 -32.01 31.18
CA ARG A 391 -3.54 -32.51 30.86
C ARG A 391 -2.92 -31.82 29.65
N ARG A 392 -3.74 -31.39 28.68
CA ARG A 392 -3.28 -30.74 27.44
C ARG A 392 -3.23 -29.22 27.54
N ARG A 393 -3.83 -28.62 28.59
CA ARG A 393 -3.77 -27.18 28.88
C ARG A 393 -2.33 -26.64 28.82
N GLY A 394 -2.12 -25.50 28.18
CA GLY A 394 -0.86 -24.77 28.10
C GLY A 394 -0.57 -23.93 29.33
N ASP A 395 0.03 -22.76 29.12
CA ASP A 395 0.22 -21.75 30.16
C ASP A 395 -1.06 -20.94 30.42
N ASP A 396 -1.93 -20.85 29.41
CA ASP A 396 -3.30 -20.34 29.55
C ASP A 396 -4.31 -21.44 29.92
N ILE A 397 -5.61 -21.15 29.90
CA ILE A 397 -6.69 -22.15 29.99
C ILE A 397 -6.85 -22.97 28.71
N PHE A 398 -6.27 -22.53 27.59
CA PHE A 398 -6.35 -23.21 26.30
C PHE A 398 -5.33 -24.35 26.19
N GLU A 399 -5.64 -25.35 25.37
CA GLU A 399 -4.74 -26.46 25.05
C GLU A 399 -3.44 -25.96 24.39
N ALA A 400 -2.31 -26.49 24.87
CA ALA A 400 -0.99 -26.13 24.38
C ALA A 400 -0.86 -26.44 22.88
N GLY A 401 -0.34 -25.49 22.10
CA GLY A 401 -0.24 -25.62 20.66
C GLY A 401 -1.46 -25.12 19.88
N LEU A 402 -2.60 -24.85 20.52
CA LEU A 402 -3.74 -24.24 19.82
C LEU A 402 -3.58 -22.73 19.77
N ASP A 403 -3.57 -22.16 18.56
CA ASP A 403 -3.61 -20.71 18.39
C ASP A 403 -4.96 -20.16 18.86
N PHE A 404 -4.94 -19.08 19.63
CA PHE A 404 -6.15 -18.38 20.06
C PHE A 404 -5.89 -16.89 20.23
N GLN A 405 -6.96 -16.09 20.13
CA GLN A 405 -6.96 -14.68 20.47
C GLN A 405 -8.26 -14.34 21.18
N LEU A 406 -8.17 -13.67 22.33
CA LEU A 406 -9.34 -13.30 23.13
C LEU A 406 -9.78 -11.89 22.77
N GLY A 407 -11.09 -11.71 22.55
CA GLY A 407 -11.72 -10.40 22.39
C GLY A 407 -12.47 -9.96 23.66
N PRO A 408 -13.42 -9.02 23.54
CA PRO A 408 -14.25 -8.56 24.63
C PRO A 408 -14.93 -9.69 25.39
N GLY A 409 -15.13 -9.46 26.69
CA GLY A 409 -15.85 -10.35 27.59
C GLY A 409 -14.99 -11.40 28.30
N TRP A 410 -13.69 -11.45 28.00
CA TRP A 410 -12.71 -12.24 28.74
C TRP A 410 -11.93 -11.38 29.73
N SER A 411 -11.79 -11.85 30.96
CA SER A 411 -10.87 -11.24 31.94
C SER A 411 -9.46 -11.83 31.84
N TYR A 412 -8.51 -11.19 32.52
CA TYR A 412 -7.15 -11.72 32.68
C TYR A 412 -7.14 -13.10 33.34
N LEU A 413 -6.03 -13.82 33.16
CA LEU A 413 -5.82 -15.15 33.73
C LEU A 413 -5.64 -15.04 35.25
N GLU A 414 -6.42 -15.81 36.01
CA GLU A 414 -6.37 -15.84 37.46
C GLU A 414 -5.92 -17.23 37.95
N GLU A 415 -5.16 -17.23 39.04
CA GLU A 415 -4.82 -18.43 39.80
C GLU A 415 -5.27 -18.27 41.26
N SER A 416 -6.11 -19.17 41.74
CA SER A 416 -6.61 -19.16 43.12
C SER A 416 -6.81 -20.57 43.63
N GLY A 417 -6.32 -20.87 44.84
CA GLY A 417 -6.44 -22.20 45.44
C GLY A 417 -5.79 -23.33 44.62
N GLY A 418 -4.77 -23.02 43.81
CA GLY A 418 -4.14 -23.97 42.89
C GLY A 418 -4.94 -24.23 41.60
N GLU A 419 -6.06 -23.55 41.39
CA GLU A 419 -6.84 -23.61 40.17
C GLU A 419 -6.56 -22.40 39.28
N ARG A 420 -6.40 -22.64 37.99
CA ARG A 420 -6.22 -21.61 36.96
C ARG A 420 -7.48 -21.47 36.13
N PHE A 421 -7.97 -20.25 35.97
CA PHE A 421 -9.19 -19.97 35.22
C PHE A 421 -9.20 -18.53 34.68
N ARG A 422 -10.13 -18.26 33.76
CA ARG A 422 -10.49 -16.89 33.33
C ARG A 422 -11.95 -16.65 33.65
N TRP A 423 -12.26 -15.47 34.16
CA TRP A 423 -13.65 -14.99 34.26
C TRP A 423 -14.17 -14.56 32.90
N VAL A 424 -15.45 -14.80 32.69
CA VAL A 424 -16.17 -14.54 31.46
C VAL A 424 -17.45 -13.80 31.78
N SER A 425 -17.71 -12.72 31.03
CA SER A 425 -18.89 -11.87 31.21
C SER A 425 -20.04 -12.27 30.27
N GLN A 426 -20.58 -11.32 29.51
CA GLN A 426 -21.60 -11.51 28.49
C GLN A 426 -20.93 -11.46 27.11
N ASP A 427 -21.39 -12.28 26.18
CA ASP A 427 -20.97 -12.27 24.77
C ASP A 427 -19.45 -12.33 24.57
N ALA A 428 -18.78 -13.21 25.31
CA ALA A 428 -17.33 -13.27 25.32
C ALA A 428 -16.79 -13.90 24.03
N GLN A 429 -16.06 -13.11 23.25
CA GLN A 429 -15.64 -13.46 21.90
C GLN A 429 -14.19 -13.95 21.87
N PHE A 430 -13.88 -14.92 21.02
CA PHE A 430 -12.51 -15.39 20.83
C PHE A 430 -12.34 -16.08 19.48
N ALA A 431 -11.13 -15.99 18.93
CA ALA A 431 -10.70 -16.76 17.78
C ALA A 431 -9.91 -17.95 18.28
N ILE A 432 -10.09 -19.10 17.64
CA ILE A 432 -9.39 -20.33 18.00
C ILE A 432 -9.11 -21.16 16.75
N ARG A 433 -7.92 -21.75 16.68
CA ARG A 433 -7.61 -22.81 15.72
C ARG A 433 -8.29 -24.10 16.16
N MET A 434 -9.09 -24.67 15.27
CA MET A 434 -9.70 -25.97 15.48
C MET A 434 -8.62 -27.04 15.55
N PRO A 435 -8.68 -27.97 16.52
CA PRO A 435 -7.74 -29.08 16.59
C PRO A 435 -7.75 -29.92 15.30
N ASP A 436 -6.58 -30.35 14.83
CA ASP A 436 -6.47 -31.10 13.56
C ASP A 436 -7.23 -32.44 13.58
N ALA A 437 -7.37 -33.03 14.76
CA ALA A 437 -7.93 -34.37 14.91
C ALA A 437 -9.44 -34.40 15.18
N THR A 438 -10.10 -33.25 15.37
CA THR A 438 -11.53 -33.21 15.70
C THR A 438 -12.15 -31.84 15.42
N SER A 439 -13.41 -31.82 14.97
CA SER A 439 -14.21 -30.59 14.90
C SER A 439 -14.88 -30.24 16.24
N LYS A 440 -14.58 -30.97 17.32
CA LYS A 440 -15.17 -30.71 18.64
C LYS A 440 -14.25 -29.91 19.55
N LEU A 441 -14.84 -28.96 20.26
CA LEU A 441 -14.21 -28.29 21.38
C LEU A 441 -14.82 -28.77 22.70
N ALA A 442 -13.98 -28.84 23.72
CA ALA A 442 -14.37 -29.14 25.08
C ALA A 442 -14.03 -27.97 26.01
N LEU A 443 -14.97 -27.65 26.90
CA LEU A 443 -14.83 -26.61 27.92
C LEU A 443 -15.07 -27.19 29.31
N LEU A 444 -14.34 -26.68 30.30
CA LEU A 444 -14.63 -26.92 31.71
C LEU A 444 -15.08 -25.61 32.36
N VAL A 445 -16.36 -25.51 32.69
CA VAL A 445 -17.04 -24.25 32.99
C VAL A 445 -17.78 -24.32 34.32
N GLU A 446 -17.85 -23.20 35.05
CA GLU A 446 -18.62 -23.10 36.29
C GLU A 446 -19.34 -21.75 36.44
N PRO A 447 -20.57 -21.70 37.00
CA PRO A 447 -21.27 -20.47 37.31
C PRO A 447 -20.51 -19.56 38.28
N GLY A 448 -20.47 -18.28 37.93
CA GLY A 448 -19.84 -17.24 38.71
C GLY A 448 -20.81 -16.50 39.64
N PRO A 449 -20.28 -15.57 40.45
CA PRO A 449 -21.07 -14.82 41.42
C PRO A 449 -22.09 -13.90 40.73
N SER A 450 -21.83 -13.39 39.53
CA SER A 450 -22.80 -12.55 38.79
C SER A 450 -24.07 -13.30 38.38
N GLN A 451 -24.03 -14.64 38.38
CA GLN A 451 -25.20 -15.51 38.21
C GLN A 451 -25.72 -16.05 39.56
N GLY A 452 -25.26 -15.51 40.69
CA GLY A 452 -25.57 -15.99 42.03
C GLY A 452 -25.09 -17.44 42.28
N HIS A 453 -24.07 -17.90 41.55
CA HIS A 453 -23.64 -19.30 41.50
C HIS A 453 -24.75 -20.30 41.10
N ARG A 454 -25.82 -19.83 40.47
CA ARG A 454 -26.94 -20.66 40.05
C ARG A 454 -26.66 -21.33 38.70
N PRO A 455 -27.29 -22.48 38.42
CA PRO A 455 -27.29 -23.04 37.09
C PRO A 455 -27.75 -22.04 36.03
N PHE A 456 -27.10 -22.07 34.88
CA PHE A 456 -27.48 -21.25 33.73
C PHE A 456 -27.26 -22.05 32.44
N VAL A 457 -27.85 -21.58 31.35
CA VAL A 457 -27.61 -22.17 30.03
C VAL A 457 -26.54 -21.37 29.31
N LEU A 458 -25.47 -22.03 28.89
CA LEU A 458 -24.43 -21.45 28.04
C LEU A 458 -24.81 -21.65 26.57
N LEU A 459 -24.83 -20.56 25.84
CA LEU A 459 -24.93 -20.51 24.39
C LEU A 459 -23.53 -20.33 23.79
N VAL A 460 -23.22 -21.13 22.77
CA VAL A 460 -22.06 -20.95 21.91
C VAL A 460 -22.58 -20.57 20.53
N GLN A 461 -22.12 -19.45 20.00
CA GLN A 461 -22.61 -18.86 18.74
C GLN A 461 -21.48 -18.17 17.97
N HIS A 462 -21.77 -17.71 16.76
CA HIS A 462 -20.84 -16.84 16.03
C HIS A 462 -20.97 -15.37 16.51
N PRO A 463 -19.87 -14.60 16.64
CA PRO A 463 -19.87 -13.26 17.25
C PRO A 463 -20.75 -12.19 16.60
N HIS A 464 -21.21 -12.41 15.36
CA HIS A 464 -22.01 -11.46 14.59
C HIS A 464 -23.32 -12.07 14.06
N ASP A 465 -23.71 -13.24 14.57
CA ASP A 465 -24.93 -13.94 14.21
C ASP A 465 -25.53 -14.61 15.45
N SER A 466 -26.14 -13.78 16.30
CA SER A 466 -26.75 -14.22 17.57
C SER A 466 -27.95 -15.16 17.39
N GLY A 467 -28.46 -15.31 16.16
CA GLY A 467 -29.49 -16.31 15.83
C GLY A 467 -28.93 -17.70 15.56
N ASN A 468 -27.63 -17.81 15.27
CA ASN A 468 -26.99 -19.06 14.87
C ASN A 468 -26.26 -19.70 16.06
N VAL A 469 -27.04 -20.37 16.91
CA VAL A 469 -26.54 -21.09 18.08
C VAL A 469 -25.88 -22.40 17.63
N ILE A 470 -24.56 -22.48 17.78
CA ILE A 470 -23.74 -23.67 17.53
C ILE A 470 -24.00 -24.75 18.59
N ALA A 471 -24.11 -24.33 19.86
CA ALA A 471 -24.37 -25.24 20.96
C ALA A 471 -25.14 -24.54 22.09
N ARG A 472 -26.00 -25.32 22.76
CA ARG A 472 -26.73 -24.91 23.95
C ARG A 472 -26.50 -25.95 25.04
N ALA A 473 -25.95 -25.55 26.18
CA ALA A 473 -25.61 -26.48 27.25
C ALA A 473 -25.95 -25.93 28.63
N LEU A 474 -26.54 -26.76 29.49
CA LEU A 474 -26.82 -26.40 30.87
C LEU A 474 -25.54 -26.55 31.72
N VAL A 475 -25.18 -25.51 32.45
CA VAL A 475 -24.04 -25.48 33.37
C VAL A 475 -24.55 -25.57 34.80
N GLN A 476 -24.20 -26.63 35.52
CA GLN A 476 -24.67 -26.90 36.89
C GLN A 476 -23.49 -27.17 37.82
N GLY A 477 -23.00 -26.12 38.49
CA GLY A 477 -21.69 -26.19 39.14
C GLY A 477 -20.58 -26.39 38.10
N LEU A 478 -19.45 -26.98 38.50
CA LEU A 478 -18.38 -27.29 37.55
C LEU A 478 -18.83 -28.38 36.57
N THR A 479 -18.88 -28.03 35.29
CA THR A 479 -19.46 -28.87 34.23
C THR A 479 -18.46 -29.05 33.09
N TYR A 480 -18.29 -30.30 32.64
CA TYR A 480 -17.56 -30.62 31.40
C TYR A 480 -18.54 -30.55 30.23
N LEU A 481 -18.25 -29.68 29.26
CA LEU A 481 -19.04 -29.46 28.06
C LEU A 481 -18.23 -29.87 26.85
N GLU A 482 -18.89 -30.48 25.86
CA GLU A 482 -18.29 -30.79 24.56
C GLU A 482 -19.32 -30.49 23.46
N PHE A 483 -18.91 -29.80 22.42
CA PHE A 483 -19.76 -29.44 21.29
C PHE A 483 -19.00 -29.47 19.97
N SER A 484 -19.72 -29.69 18.86
CA SER A 484 -19.13 -29.68 17.52
C SER A 484 -19.17 -28.26 16.98
N VAL A 485 -18.04 -27.79 16.47
CA VAL A 485 -17.93 -26.49 15.79
C VAL A 485 -18.03 -26.75 14.28
N PRO A 486 -18.87 -26.00 13.53
CA PRO A 486 -19.00 -26.14 12.09
C PRO A 486 -17.81 -25.48 11.36
N ALA A 487 -16.60 -25.93 11.67
CA ALA A 487 -15.36 -25.47 11.07
C ALA A 487 -14.45 -26.66 10.75
N THR A 488 -13.67 -26.53 9.70
CA THR A 488 -12.73 -27.56 9.27
C THR A 488 -11.61 -27.70 10.32
N PRO A 489 -11.23 -28.93 10.73
CA PRO A 489 -10.05 -29.15 11.56
C PRO A 489 -8.81 -28.42 11.04
N GLY A 490 -8.01 -27.86 11.94
CA GLY A 490 -6.82 -27.08 11.60
C GLY A 490 -7.09 -25.64 11.17
N THR A 491 -8.32 -25.26 10.83
CA THR A 491 -8.68 -23.87 10.46
C THR A 491 -8.97 -23.00 11.68
N ILE A 492 -8.85 -21.69 11.53
CA ILE A 492 -9.22 -20.72 12.58
C ILE A 492 -10.70 -20.35 12.40
N THR A 493 -11.42 -20.26 13.52
CA THR A 493 -12.81 -19.79 13.57
C THR A 493 -13.02 -18.86 14.77
N THR A 494 -14.10 -18.10 14.75
CA THR A 494 -14.50 -17.21 15.85
C THR A 494 -15.76 -17.71 16.52
N LEU A 495 -15.75 -17.69 17.85
CA LEU A 495 -16.84 -18.13 18.71
C LEU A 495 -17.17 -17.06 19.75
N CYS A 496 -18.41 -17.07 20.21
CA CYS A 496 -18.93 -16.22 21.26
C CYS A 496 -19.59 -17.10 22.33
N LEU A 497 -19.24 -16.86 23.60
CA LEU A 497 -19.81 -17.55 24.76
C LEU A 497 -20.74 -16.59 25.51
N THR A 498 -22.02 -16.97 25.60
CA THR A 498 -23.07 -16.12 26.17
C THR A 498 -23.90 -16.92 27.15
N PRO A 499 -24.04 -16.50 28.41
CA PRO A 499 -25.03 -17.09 29.30
C PRO A 499 -26.43 -16.61 28.91
N GLU A 500 -27.43 -17.50 28.94
CA GLU A 500 -28.83 -17.17 28.76
C GLU A 500 -29.35 -16.42 30.00
N GLY A 501 -29.76 -15.16 29.81
CA GLY A 501 -30.11 -14.23 30.89
C GLY A 501 -28.98 -13.25 31.23
N GLN A 502 -29.31 -12.16 31.91
CA GLN A 502 -28.32 -11.17 32.32
C GLN A 502 -27.83 -11.42 33.75
N GLY A 503 -26.50 -11.46 33.90
CA GLY A 503 -25.89 -11.43 35.23
C GLY A 503 -25.89 -10.01 35.80
N SER A 504 -25.71 -9.91 37.12
CA SER A 504 -25.60 -8.63 37.82
C SER A 504 -24.19 -8.45 38.40
N PRO A 505 -23.67 -7.20 38.48
CA PRO A 505 -22.46 -6.93 39.24
C PRO A 505 -22.62 -7.38 40.70
N VAL A 506 -21.57 -7.95 41.29
CA VAL A 506 -21.62 -8.44 42.68
C VAL A 506 -20.44 -7.88 43.48
N GLY A 507 -20.75 -7.25 44.60
CA GLY A 507 -19.74 -6.66 45.48
C GLY A 507 -19.09 -5.40 44.87
N SER A 508 -17.80 -5.21 45.14
CA SER A 508 -17.01 -4.07 44.66
C SER A 508 -16.23 -4.35 43.36
N ASP A 509 -16.29 -5.57 42.82
CA ASP A 509 -15.64 -5.90 41.55
C ASP A 509 -16.48 -5.32 40.39
N PRO A 510 -15.93 -4.42 39.55
CA PRO A 510 -16.67 -3.79 38.47
C PRO A 510 -16.96 -4.76 37.30
N ARG A 511 -16.32 -5.94 37.27
CA ARG A 511 -16.49 -6.91 36.18
C ARG A 511 -17.78 -7.71 36.36
N LEU A 512 -18.40 -8.08 35.24
CA LEU A 512 -19.47 -9.09 35.22
C LEU A 512 -18.83 -10.48 35.21
N LEU A 513 -18.82 -11.13 36.37
CA LEU A 513 -18.20 -12.45 36.57
C LEU A 513 -19.26 -13.54 36.41
N ASN A 514 -19.81 -13.67 35.19
CA ASN A 514 -20.96 -14.55 34.93
C ASN A 514 -20.59 -16.03 35.11
N PHE A 515 -19.43 -16.43 34.58
CA PHE A 515 -18.90 -17.77 34.76
C PHE A 515 -17.39 -17.76 34.60
N ARG A 516 -16.74 -18.86 34.97
CA ARG A 516 -15.31 -19.05 34.76
C ARG A 516 -15.02 -20.31 33.97
N VAL A 517 -13.97 -20.25 33.15
CA VAL A 517 -13.50 -21.36 32.32
C VAL A 517 -12.12 -21.79 32.82
N PHE A 518 -11.96 -23.09 33.07
CA PHE A 518 -10.74 -23.68 33.62
C PHE A 518 -9.88 -24.36 32.54
N ALA A 519 -10.53 -24.81 31.46
CA ALA A 519 -9.86 -25.47 30.36
C ALA A 519 -10.68 -25.35 29.06
N CYS A 520 -10.00 -25.13 27.93
CA CYS A 520 -10.55 -25.18 26.58
C CYS A 520 -9.61 -25.95 25.65
N GLY A 521 -10.10 -26.93 24.89
CA GLY A 521 -9.25 -27.68 23.97
C GLY A 521 -9.99 -28.72 23.16
N ALA A 522 -9.26 -29.68 22.60
CA ALA A 522 -9.83 -30.71 21.74
C ALA A 522 -10.85 -31.59 22.48
N GLY A 523 -12.03 -31.74 21.87
CA GLY A 523 -13.02 -32.72 22.30
C GLY A 523 -12.65 -34.16 21.95
N SER A 524 -13.56 -35.08 22.21
CA SER A 524 -13.43 -36.46 21.77
C SER A 524 -13.37 -36.58 20.24
N GLN A 525 -12.56 -37.53 19.75
CA GLN A 525 -12.55 -37.90 18.33
C GLN A 525 -13.84 -38.65 17.98
N ARG A 526 -14.38 -38.42 16.78
CA ARG A 526 -15.44 -39.27 16.22
C ARG A 526 -14.82 -40.58 15.75
N GLU A 527 -15.42 -41.72 16.09
CA GLU A 527 -15.29 -42.92 15.24
C GLU A 527 -15.92 -42.57 13.87
N SER A 528 -15.21 -42.84 12.78
CA SER A 528 -15.44 -42.25 11.45
C SER A 528 -16.76 -42.67 10.78
N SER A 529 -17.42 -41.72 10.09
CA SER A 529 -17.97 -41.88 8.73
C SER A 529 -18.93 -40.71 8.39
N ALA A 530 -18.39 -39.66 7.78
CA ALA A 530 -19.16 -38.77 6.92
C ALA A 530 -18.18 -38.15 5.91
N PRO A 531 -18.58 -37.96 4.64
CA PRO A 531 -17.68 -37.48 3.61
C PRO A 531 -17.15 -36.09 3.99
N SER A 532 -15.88 -35.87 3.66
CA SER A 532 -15.28 -34.53 3.58
C SER A 532 -16.23 -33.64 2.79
N VAL A 533 -16.96 -32.78 3.50
CA VAL A 533 -17.62 -31.63 2.86
C VAL A 533 -16.44 -30.80 2.36
N ALA A 534 -16.34 -30.67 1.04
CA ALA A 534 -15.36 -29.76 0.44
C ALA A 534 -15.39 -28.45 1.21
N PRO A 535 -14.25 -27.86 1.60
CA PRO A 535 -14.24 -26.61 2.35
C PRO A 535 -15.10 -25.62 1.57
N LEU A 536 -16.26 -25.26 2.12
CA LEU A 536 -17.01 -24.12 1.63
C LEU A 536 -16.00 -22.98 1.67
N ALA A 537 -15.70 -22.40 0.50
CA ALA A 537 -14.92 -21.19 0.43
C ALA A 537 -15.55 -20.24 1.44
N LEU A 538 -14.82 -19.93 2.51
CA LEU A 538 -15.32 -19.04 3.54
C LEU A 538 -15.52 -17.70 2.86
N SER A 539 -16.78 -17.36 2.56
CA SER A 539 -17.13 -16.07 1.96
C SER A 539 -16.78 -14.91 2.90
N LYS A 540 -16.48 -15.22 4.17
CA LYS A 540 -16.01 -14.29 5.19
C LYS A 540 -14.87 -14.90 5.99
N TRP A 541 -13.84 -14.12 6.23
CA TRP A 541 -12.74 -14.50 7.11
C TRP A 541 -13.14 -14.20 8.56
N PRO A 542 -12.83 -15.10 9.51
CA PRO A 542 -13.09 -14.83 10.92
C PRO A 542 -12.38 -13.57 11.39
N ALA A 543 -13.12 -12.68 12.04
CA ALA A 543 -12.63 -11.36 12.44
C ALA A 543 -13.18 -10.99 13.83
N LEU A 544 -12.39 -10.28 14.61
CA LEU A 544 -12.74 -9.84 15.96
C LEU A 544 -12.19 -8.44 16.24
N THR A 545 -12.92 -7.65 17.01
CA THR A 545 -12.32 -6.54 17.76
C THR A 545 -11.69 -7.13 19.03
N ILE A 546 -10.44 -6.79 19.33
CA ILE A 546 -9.71 -7.27 20.51
C ILE A 546 -9.84 -6.26 21.65
N ASP A 547 -9.57 -5.00 21.34
CA ASP A 547 -9.62 -3.90 22.30
C ASP A 547 -9.99 -2.60 21.58
N SER A 548 -10.59 -1.66 22.31
CA SER A 548 -10.98 -0.34 21.80
C SER A 548 -10.89 0.71 22.90
N GLY A 549 -10.06 1.72 22.67
CA GLY A 549 -9.94 2.90 23.52
C GLY A 549 -10.48 4.17 22.86
N PRO A 550 -10.47 5.31 23.58
CA PRO A 550 -10.76 6.60 22.97
C PRO A 550 -9.73 6.96 21.89
N VAL A 551 -10.04 7.96 21.06
CA VAL A 551 -9.03 8.60 20.20
C VAL A 551 -7.96 9.23 21.09
N GLN A 552 -6.68 9.07 20.74
CA GLN A 552 -5.59 9.78 21.42
C GLN A 552 -5.45 11.19 20.86
N LYS A 553 -5.76 11.37 19.57
CA LYS A 553 -5.75 12.67 18.90
C LYS A 553 -7.14 13.05 18.37
N ASP A 554 -7.68 14.17 18.85
CA ASP A 554 -8.97 14.70 18.39
C ASP A 554 -8.79 15.62 17.16
N TRP A 555 -8.77 14.98 16.00
CA TRP A 555 -8.70 15.68 14.70
C TRP A 555 -9.90 16.58 14.43
N SER A 556 -11.07 16.30 15.03
CA SER A 556 -12.26 17.11 14.78
C SER A 556 -12.10 18.52 15.34
N THR A 557 -11.51 18.65 16.53
CA THR A 557 -11.17 19.92 17.15
C THR A 557 -10.00 20.60 16.44
N GLU A 558 -8.95 19.87 16.05
CA GLU A 558 -7.77 20.45 15.39
C GLU A 558 -8.08 21.03 13.99
N LEU A 559 -9.03 20.43 13.28
CA LEU A 559 -9.42 20.86 11.93
C LEU A 559 -10.56 21.89 11.93
N GLU A 560 -11.21 22.16 13.06
CA GLU A 560 -12.31 23.12 13.20
C GLU A 560 -12.00 24.50 12.58
N PRO A 561 -10.81 25.10 12.81
CA PRO A 561 -10.47 26.41 12.25
C PRO A 561 -10.48 26.46 10.72
N TRP A 562 -10.37 25.31 10.07
CA TRP A 562 -10.28 25.16 8.62
C TRP A 562 -11.53 24.52 8.01
N SER A 563 -12.58 24.29 8.79
CA SER A 563 -13.75 23.49 8.38
C SER A 563 -14.42 24.00 7.11
N ALA A 564 -14.48 25.31 6.90
CA ALA A 564 -15.05 25.91 5.69
C ALA A 564 -14.21 25.63 4.44
N GLN A 565 -12.88 25.79 4.55
CA GLN A 565 -11.94 25.54 3.47
C GLN A 565 -11.91 24.05 3.12
N LEU A 566 -11.88 23.17 4.13
CA LEU A 566 -11.92 21.71 3.92
C LEU A 566 -13.21 21.27 3.24
N ARG A 567 -14.37 21.83 3.62
CA ARG A 567 -15.64 21.61 2.91
C ARG A 567 -15.57 22.04 1.45
N ALA A 568 -14.94 23.17 1.15
CA ALA A 568 -14.76 23.64 -0.23
C ALA A 568 -13.84 22.73 -1.06
N MET A 569 -12.86 22.06 -0.45
CA MET A 569 -11.99 21.11 -1.16
C MET A 569 -12.66 19.78 -1.50
N GLY A 570 -13.73 19.40 -0.80
CA GLY A 570 -14.43 18.13 -1.00
C GLY A 570 -13.55 16.91 -0.70
N LYS A 571 -13.63 15.89 -1.56
CA LYS A 571 -12.77 14.69 -1.50
C LYS A 571 -11.66 14.79 -2.58
N PRO A 572 -10.47 15.28 -2.23
CA PRO A 572 -9.43 15.50 -3.22
C PRO A 572 -8.80 14.19 -3.71
N VAL A 573 -8.18 14.26 -4.88
CA VAL A 573 -7.30 13.19 -5.38
C VAL A 573 -5.90 13.41 -4.85
N PHE A 574 -5.25 12.34 -4.39
CA PHE A 574 -3.81 12.31 -4.12
C PHE A 574 -3.08 11.85 -5.38
N LEU A 575 -2.47 12.81 -6.08
CA LEU A 575 -1.74 12.59 -7.33
C LEU A 575 -0.35 12.01 -7.08
N HIS A 576 0.17 11.25 -8.04
CA HIS A 576 1.54 10.73 -8.08
C HIS A 576 2.53 11.85 -8.42
N THR A 577 2.92 12.64 -7.41
CA THR A 577 3.93 13.70 -7.52
C THR A 577 5.34 13.29 -7.11
N ASN A 578 5.52 12.12 -6.51
CA ASN A 578 6.86 11.62 -6.17
C ASN A 578 7.67 11.36 -7.45
N ALA A 579 8.90 11.88 -7.52
CA ALA A 579 9.79 11.84 -8.70
C ALA A 579 9.10 12.24 -10.02
N CYS A 580 8.16 13.20 -9.97
CA CYS A 580 7.23 13.34 -11.08
C CYS A 580 7.82 13.97 -12.36
N GLY A 581 8.92 14.72 -12.25
CA GLY A 581 9.66 15.26 -13.38
C GLY A 581 10.25 14.24 -14.36
N ASP A 582 10.34 12.97 -13.96
CA ASP A 582 10.95 11.88 -14.74
C ASP A 582 10.00 11.26 -15.77
N PHE A 583 8.68 11.47 -15.63
CA PHE A 583 7.71 10.99 -16.61
C PHE A 583 6.40 11.78 -16.53
N THR A 584 6.24 12.82 -17.34
CA THR A 584 4.97 13.53 -17.47
C THR A 584 4.48 13.42 -18.90
N LEU A 585 3.41 12.65 -19.14
CA LEU A 585 2.86 12.43 -20.47
C LEU A 585 1.39 12.89 -20.53
N MET A 586 1.07 13.78 -21.46
CA MET A 586 -0.31 14.18 -21.73
C MET A 586 -0.45 14.70 -23.16
N ALA A 587 -1.69 14.92 -23.61
CA ALA A 587 -1.96 15.49 -24.92
C ALA A 587 -1.29 16.86 -25.08
N ARG A 588 -0.82 17.16 -26.30
CA ARG A 588 -0.22 18.44 -26.62
C ARG A 588 -1.12 19.64 -26.28
N GLU A 589 -2.42 19.52 -26.52
CA GLU A 589 -3.40 20.57 -26.19
C GLU A 589 -3.39 20.92 -24.69
N HIS A 590 -3.31 19.94 -23.79
CA HIS A 590 -3.25 20.21 -22.35
C HIS A 590 -1.97 20.90 -21.91
N TRP A 591 -0.82 20.59 -22.53
CA TRP A 591 0.41 21.37 -22.29
C TRP A 591 0.23 22.84 -22.68
N TYR A 592 -0.52 23.11 -23.75
CA TYR A 592 -0.76 24.47 -24.24
C TYR A 592 -1.78 25.23 -23.39
N ASP A 593 -2.85 24.55 -22.96
CA ASP A 593 -3.85 25.11 -22.04
C ASP A 593 -3.21 25.53 -20.72
N LEU A 594 -2.25 24.73 -20.23
CA LEU A 594 -1.51 25.00 -18.98
C LEU A 594 -0.33 25.97 -19.17
N ARG A 595 0.06 26.23 -20.42
CA ARG A 595 1.24 27.02 -20.79
C ARG A 595 2.56 26.43 -20.25
N GLY A 596 2.67 25.11 -20.19
CA GLY A 596 3.87 24.40 -19.71
C GLY A 596 4.06 24.41 -18.18
N TYR A 597 5.24 23.98 -17.73
CA TYR A 597 5.66 24.10 -16.32
C TYR A 597 5.76 25.57 -15.91
N ALA A 598 5.60 25.91 -14.63
CA ALA A 598 5.81 27.27 -14.16
C ALA A 598 7.24 27.77 -14.46
N GLU A 599 7.37 28.89 -15.18
CA GLU A 599 8.65 29.51 -15.55
C GLU A 599 9.08 30.51 -14.48
N LEU A 600 9.59 29.99 -13.38
CA LEU A 600 10.07 30.78 -12.25
C LEU A 600 11.61 30.73 -12.20
N ASP A 601 12.24 31.88 -11.97
CA ASP A 601 13.69 32.03 -11.79
C ASP A 601 14.15 31.45 -10.44
N LEU A 602 13.95 30.16 -10.23
CA LEU A 602 14.24 29.44 -8.99
C LEU A 602 14.69 28.01 -9.29
N PHE A 603 15.20 27.31 -8.27
CA PHE A 603 15.58 25.91 -8.39
C PHE A 603 14.34 25.01 -8.55
N SER A 604 14.40 24.05 -9.48
CA SER A 604 13.23 23.36 -10.06
C SER A 604 12.40 22.47 -9.12
N MET A 605 12.76 22.36 -7.84
CA MET A 605 12.03 21.55 -6.86
C MET A 605 10.55 21.91 -6.85
N HIS A 606 9.68 20.88 -6.89
CA HIS A 606 8.22 20.96 -6.83
C HIS A 606 7.50 21.63 -8.01
N LEU A 607 8.20 22.20 -9.00
CA LEU A 607 7.55 22.79 -10.18
C LEU A 607 6.80 21.76 -11.04
N ASP A 608 7.29 20.54 -11.06
CA ASP A 608 6.65 19.38 -11.69
C ASP A 608 5.37 18.94 -10.96
N SER A 609 5.40 18.97 -9.64
CA SER A 609 4.26 18.66 -8.76
C SER A 609 3.15 19.69 -8.94
N LEU A 610 3.52 20.98 -9.04
CA LEU A 610 2.58 22.06 -9.36
C LEU A 610 1.89 21.83 -10.70
N LEU A 611 2.64 21.47 -11.74
CA LEU A 611 2.05 21.15 -13.04
C LEU A 611 1.06 19.99 -12.94
N CYS A 612 1.38 18.92 -12.20
CA CYS A 612 0.49 17.77 -12.06
C CYS A 612 -0.88 18.17 -11.48
N TYR A 613 -0.90 19.01 -10.45
CA TYR A 613 -2.15 19.51 -9.87
C TYR A 613 -2.84 20.53 -10.77
N ALA A 614 -2.10 21.40 -11.46
CA ALA A 614 -2.70 22.31 -12.44
C ALA A 614 -3.37 21.52 -13.58
N ALA A 615 -2.72 20.49 -14.11
CA ALA A 615 -3.31 19.61 -15.13
C ALA A 615 -4.59 18.92 -14.63
N HIS A 616 -4.56 18.40 -13.40
CA HIS A 616 -5.74 17.81 -12.78
C HIS A 616 -6.92 18.78 -12.72
N HIS A 617 -6.68 20.00 -12.25
CA HIS A 617 -7.71 21.01 -12.13
C HIS A 617 -8.09 21.68 -13.46
N ALA A 618 -7.28 21.53 -14.50
CA ALA A 618 -7.64 21.84 -15.88
C ALA A 618 -8.46 20.73 -16.57
N GLY A 619 -8.69 19.60 -15.89
CA GLY A 619 -9.56 18.51 -16.36
C GLY A 619 -8.84 17.23 -16.80
N ALA A 620 -7.50 17.18 -16.75
CA ALA A 620 -6.75 15.96 -17.06
C ALA A 620 -6.88 14.95 -15.93
N ARG A 621 -7.36 13.74 -16.21
CA ARG A 621 -7.43 12.67 -15.21
C ARG A 621 -6.11 11.94 -15.12
N GLU A 622 -5.62 11.71 -13.92
CA GLU A 622 -4.40 10.93 -13.74
C GLU A 622 -4.62 9.45 -14.12
N GLU A 623 -3.67 8.90 -14.86
CA GLU A 623 -3.54 7.46 -15.06
C GLU A 623 -2.11 7.02 -14.70
N VAL A 624 -1.98 6.24 -13.63
CA VAL A 624 -0.70 5.61 -13.28
C VAL A 624 -0.56 4.32 -14.06
N LEU A 625 0.42 4.27 -14.96
CA LEU A 625 0.80 3.07 -15.68
C LEU A 625 1.37 2.05 -14.68
N ARG A 626 0.76 0.87 -14.63
CA ARG A 626 1.09 -0.19 -13.66
C ARG A 626 2.11 -1.18 -14.22
N GLU A 627 2.68 -1.98 -13.32
CA GLU A 627 3.48 -3.15 -13.65
C GLU A 627 2.81 -4.01 -14.74
N PRO A 628 3.57 -4.56 -15.72
CA PRO A 628 5.04 -4.58 -15.82
C PRO A 628 5.66 -3.34 -16.50
N MET A 629 4.91 -2.27 -16.78
CA MET A 629 5.47 -1.05 -17.39
C MET A 629 6.35 -0.31 -16.38
N ARG A 630 7.59 0.03 -16.76
CA ARG A 630 8.55 0.72 -15.88
C ARG A 630 9.36 1.78 -16.62
N ILE A 631 9.79 2.77 -15.86
CA ILE A 631 10.98 3.58 -16.18
C ILE A 631 12.10 3.22 -15.21
N TYR A 632 13.33 3.21 -15.71
CA TYR A 632 14.54 3.02 -14.94
C TYR A 632 15.34 4.32 -14.94
N HIS A 633 15.56 4.91 -13.78
CA HIS A 633 16.43 6.06 -13.60
C HIS A 633 17.84 5.58 -13.25
N ILE A 634 18.83 5.92 -14.09
CA ILE A 634 20.22 5.56 -13.86
C ILE A 634 20.77 6.46 -12.75
N GLU A 635 21.17 5.87 -11.63
CA GLU A 635 21.73 6.59 -10.49
C GLU A 635 22.95 7.45 -10.90
N HIS A 636 23.16 8.56 -10.21
CA HIS A 636 24.19 9.54 -10.53
C HIS A 636 24.83 10.11 -9.26
N GLU A 637 25.90 10.91 -9.37
CA GLU A 637 26.66 11.38 -8.21
C GLU A 637 25.78 12.02 -7.10
N VAL A 638 26.05 11.63 -5.85
CA VAL A 638 25.26 12.04 -4.67
C VAL A 638 25.21 13.57 -4.52
N GLY A 639 24.00 14.14 -4.56
CA GLY A 639 23.75 15.57 -4.38
C GLY A 639 23.70 16.39 -5.69
N SER A 640 23.87 15.76 -6.85
CA SER A 640 23.68 16.41 -8.15
C SER A 640 22.19 16.56 -8.53
N GLY A 641 21.39 15.52 -8.27
CA GLY A 641 19.92 15.49 -8.25
C GLY A 641 19.36 15.10 -6.87
N TRP A 642 18.04 14.92 -6.75
CA TRP A 642 17.43 14.49 -5.49
C TRP A 642 17.53 12.97 -5.31
N THR A 643 18.19 12.56 -4.23
CA THR A 643 18.13 11.22 -3.65
C THR A 643 17.99 11.36 -2.13
N PRO A 644 17.41 10.37 -1.43
CA PRO A 644 17.37 10.36 0.03
C PRO A 644 18.74 10.61 0.67
N GLU A 645 19.82 10.01 0.15
CA GLU A 645 21.17 10.15 0.69
C GLU A 645 21.81 11.51 0.33
N GLY A 646 21.39 12.10 -0.78
CA GLY A 646 21.93 13.36 -1.31
C GLY A 646 21.19 14.61 -0.85
N GLN A 647 20.00 14.49 -0.27
CA GLN A 647 19.11 15.62 0.05
C GLN A 647 19.79 16.72 0.85
N ALA A 648 20.43 16.39 1.98
CA ALA A 648 21.10 17.38 2.83
C ALA A 648 22.23 18.12 2.10
N ARG A 649 22.97 17.44 1.21
CA ARG A 649 24.03 18.06 0.39
C ARG A 649 23.44 18.98 -0.67
N LEU A 650 22.35 18.56 -1.31
CA LEU A 650 21.63 19.36 -2.29
C LEU A 650 21.09 20.64 -1.65
N GLU A 651 20.39 20.53 -0.51
CA GLU A 651 19.85 21.67 0.24
C GLU A 651 20.96 22.63 0.66
N ALA A 652 22.07 22.12 1.22
CA ALA A 652 23.21 22.95 1.60
C ALA A 652 23.84 23.69 0.40
N ARG A 653 23.92 23.04 -0.77
CA ARG A 653 24.42 23.67 -2.01
C ARG A 653 23.49 24.80 -2.47
N ILE A 654 22.18 24.56 -2.53
CA ILE A 654 21.20 25.56 -2.97
C ILE A 654 21.17 26.75 -2.01
N ALA A 655 21.17 26.50 -0.69
CA ALA A 655 21.24 27.53 0.33
C ALA A 655 22.52 28.38 0.21
N ARG A 656 23.69 27.74 -0.03
CA ARG A 656 24.96 28.45 -0.24
C ARG A 656 24.95 29.33 -1.49
N LEU A 657 24.25 28.93 -2.54
CA LEU A 657 24.11 29.71 -3.77
C LEU A 657 23.08 30.84 -3.65
N GLY A 658 22.29 30.89 -2.57
CA GLY A 658 21.25 31.90 -2.37
C GLY A 658 20.10 31.79 -3.39
N ILE A 659 19.88 30.61 -3.96
CA ILE A 659 18.82 30.35 -4.94
C ILE A 659 17.56 29.89 -4.19
N GLN A 660 16.42 30.47 -4.52
CA GLN A 660 15.14 30.06 -3.93
C GLN A 660 14.63 28.75 -4.54
N SER A 661 13.76 28.04 -3.84
CA SER A 661 12.94 26.94 -4.36
C SER A 661 11.54 27.05 -3.80
N VAL A 662 10.55 26.46 -4.46
CA VAL A 662 9.22 26.31 -3.86
C VAL A 662 9.36 25.36 -2.67
N LEU A 663 8.94 25.80 -1.49
CA LEU A 663 8.96 24.94 -0.30
C LEU A 663 7.77 23.98 -0.30
N HIS A 664 7.85 22.92 0.50
CA HIS A 664 6.74 21.98 0.64
C HIS A 664 5.43 22.66 1.08
N ASP A 665 5.52 23.58 2.04
CA ASP A 665 4.36 24.31 2.56
C ASP A 665 3.75 25.25 1.50
N ASP A 666 4.59 25.89 0.67
CA ASP A 666 4.12 26.71 -0.46
C ASP A 666 3.37 25.85 -1.49
N LEU A 667 3.92 24.68 -1.83
CA LEU A 667 3.29 23.71 -2.71
C LEU A 667 1.94 23.24 -2.14
N ALA A 668 1.90 22.83 -0.87
CA ALA A 668 0.69 22.37 -0.22
C ALA A 668 -0.38 23.46 -0.17
N TRP A 669 0.02 24.71 0.10
CA TRP A 669 -0.88 25.86 0.07
C TRP A 669 -1.46 26.13 -1.33
N LEU A 670 -0.63 26.08 -2.37
CA LEU A 670 -1.09 26.25 -3.77
C LEU A 670 -2.05 25.13 -4.18
N ILE A 671 -1.78 23.88 -3.77
CA ILE A 671 -2.67 22.74 -3.97
C ILE A 671 -4.01 22.97 -3.27
N ALA A 672 -4.00 23.45 -2.03
CA ALA A 672 -5.21 23.81 -1.29
C ALA A 672 -6.04 24.89 -2.02
N GLN A 673 -5.40 25.87 -2.64
CA GLN A 673 -6.10 26.87 -3.46
C GLN A 673 -6.77 26.22 -4.68
N MET A 674 -6.06 25.37 -5.43
CA MET A 674 -6.63 24.69 -6.60
C MET A 674 -7.77 23.73 -6.22
N ARG A 675 -7.63 22.99 -5.11
CA ARG A 675 -8.66 22.10 -4.57
C ARG A 675 -9.93 22.86 -4.19
N SER A 676 -9.80 24.00 -3.50
CA SER A 676 -10.96 24.79 -3.03
C SER A 676 -11.64 25.59 -4.13
N ARG A 677 -10.90 26.02 -5.15
CA ARG A 677 -11.44 26.78 -6.31
C ARG A 677 -11.90 25.88 -7.45
N HIS A 678 -11.53 24.60 -7.43
CA HIS A 678 -11.71 23.65 -8.53
C HIS A 678 -11.18 24.19 -9.88
N ALA A 679 -10.05 24.89 -9.85
CA ALA A 679 -9.48 25.57 -11.00
C ALA A 679 -7.94 25.51 -10.95
N PRO A 680 -7.27 25.44 -12.12
CA PRO A 680 -5.82 25.41 -12.18
C PRO A 680 -5.24 26.79 -11.88
N ILE A 681 -4.01 26.83 -11.37
CA ILE A 681 -3.20 28.04 -11.34
C ILE A 681 -2.31 28.03 -12.57
N LEU A 682 -2.41 29.08 -13.39
CA LEU A 682 -1.52 29.31 -14.53
C LEU A 682 -0.45 30.32 -14.14
N PHE A 683 0.81 29.96 -14.32
CA PHE A 683 1.95 30.80 -13.95
C PHE A 683 2.48 31.63 -15.11
N ASN A 684 2.38 31.12 -16.33
CA ASN A 684 3.02 31.71 -17.50
C ASN A 684 2.05 32.55 -18.32
N LEU A 685 2.58 33.55 -19.03
CA LEU A 685 1.87 34.33 -20.02
C LEU A 685 1.93 33.66 -21.40
N GLU A 686 1.47 34.35 -22.46
CA GLU A 686 1.38 33.77 -23.81
C GLU A 686 2.75 33.56 -24.49
N ASP A 687 3.78 34.23 -23.97
CA ASP A 687 5.18 34.20 -24.42
C ASP A 687 6.00 33.00 -23.90
N TRP A 688 5.37 32.08 -23.16
CA TRP A 688 6.01 30.91 -22.54
C TRP A 688 6.80 30.04 -23.53
N GLY A 689 7.82 29.35 -23.02
CA GLY A 689 8.70 28.48 -23.80
C GLY A 689 9.55 29.24 -24.81
N LEU A 690 9.85 30.51 -24.54
CA LEU A 690 10.60 31.41 -25.41
C LEU A 690 10.04 31.41 -26.84
N VAL A 691 8.70 31.47 -26.98
CA VAL A 691 8.03 31.35 -28.29
C VAL A 691 8.37 32.53 -29.22
N GLU A 692 8.68 33.71 -28.66
CA GLU A 692 9.03 34.91 -29.42
C GLU A 692 10.45 34.88 -29.98
N HIS A 693 11.27 33.88 -29.61
CA HIS A 693 12.64 33.75 -30.05
C HIS A 693 12.80 32.64 -31.09
N GLU A 694 13.38 32.99 -32.24
CA GLU A 694 13.90 32.00 -33.17
C GLU A 694 15.16 31.36 -32.58
N LEU A 695 15.13 30.04 -32.43
CA LEU A 695 16.21 29.25 -31.86
C LEU A 695 16.80 28.34 -32.93
N ALA A 696 18.12 28.12 -32.88
CA ALA A 696 18.79 27.24 -33.83
C ALA A 696 18.31 25.80 -33.62
N GLU A 697 17.89 25.15 -34.70
CA GLU A 697 17.51 23.74 -34.72
C GLU A 697 18.47 22.94 -35.59
N SER A 698 18.92 21.80 -35.10
CA SER A 698 19.77 20.87 -35.83
C SER A 698 19.28 19.42 -35.70
N SER A 699 19.69 18.55 -36.63
CA SER A 699 19.34 17.13 -36.59
C SER A 699 20.51 16.27 -37.09
N PRO A 700 20.67 15.03 -36.59
CA PRO A 700 21.72 14.12 -37.06
C PRO A 700 21.66 13.83 -38.57
N ALA A 701 20.46 13.82 -39.16
CA ALA A 701 20.27 13.57 -40.59
C ALA A 701 20.70 14.74 -41.50
N ALA A 702 20.63 15.99 -41.02
CA ALA A 702 21.00 17.18 -41.80
C ALA A 702 22.53 17.33 -41.98
N THR A 703 23.32 16.75 -41.07
CA THR A 703 24.79 16.89 -41.07
C THR A 703 25.46 16.03 -42.16
N LEU A 704 24.85 14.90 -42.54
CA LEU A 704 25.36 14.03 -43.61
C LEU A 704 25.27 14.68 -45.00
N THR A 705 24.31 15.57 -45.22
CA THR A 705 24.18 16.31 -46.49
C THR A 705 25.18 17.46 -46.65
N ALA A 706 25.72 18.02 -45.56
CA ALA A 706 26.67 19.14 -45.63
C ALA A 706 28.10 18.70 -46.01
N VAL A 707 28.51 17.48 -45.66
CA VAL A 707 29.85 16.94 -45.99
C VAL A 707 29.96 16.56 -47.48
N GLY A 708 28.83 16.35 -48.17
CA GLY A 708 28.80 16.05 -49.60
C GLY A 708 28.97 17.25 -50.54
N SER A 709 28.83 18.49 -50.06
CA SER A 709 28.90 19.70 -50.90
C SER A 709 30.25 20.43 -50.89
N GLU A 710 31.18 20.08 -49.99
CA GLU A 710 32.53 20.68 -49.93
C GLU A 710 33.61 19.87 -50.66
N ALA A 711 33.31 18.67 -51.16
CA ALA A 711 34.23 17.85 -51.96
C ALA A 711 34.15 18.12 -53.48
N GLY A 712 33.56 19.26 -53.88
CA GLY A 712 33.35 19.62 -55.29
C GLY A 712 33.50 21.11 -55.54
N ARG A 713 34.70 21.66 -55.30
CA ARG A 713 35.17 22.89 -55.95
C ARG A 713 36.67 22.81 -56.23
#